data_AF-A0A7K4RUH6-F1
#
_entry.id   AF-A0A7K4RUH6-F1
#
_cell.length_a   1.000
_cell.length_b   1.000
_cell.length_c   1.000
_cell.angle_alpha   90.00
_cell.angle_beta   90.00
_cell.angle_gamma   90.00
#
_symmetry.space_group_name_H-M   'P 1'
#
loop_
_entity.id
_entity.type
_entity.pdbx_description
1 polymer ?
#
loop_
_entity_poly.entity_id
_entity_poly.type
_entity_poly.pdbx_seq_one_letter_code
_entity_poly.pdbx_strand_id
1 'polypeptide(L)'
;LFSCGGSCLTPKLISLSGAASPLLINQNVLGSSVLSTVMENSASCGTGSSLPSSVCCSKYEIRTDSEKKPRSGPGREHMENILEEYSQKGRDVHKRLNETTELHDHQKINLRAIIADLQTKPMEVPLGRDALQDTRQKESQSQENEKIQLKTAIQELEAANQLQEEMLREADSQTEHLKKMVQSQEEVLLELHGILGDYEGRTGKKLCAHENITTLCVHNLSTAFAAILRDVDSEVSYLKEKVVLVEEELESLKKDSQAQRQLLLQQHQNRFEQLISEHEQEGAALTHKTSSACSYANSIPSQVEIIQYVFREQTKTQNAECAHQVSHLQSTISQLRSELREAKRMHEDKLKDLEKESHPAHSEAGKPQTAQDPCGQESGSLEDQIHQLMTELHKKDIELYLQKEQNKWIWDRNTDDSIIIDHLRRELDNKTTQLQHMESTVKAVRAECHRKTERQMAAIKEKNESIGRISSLTVQLELTKEKLRKVKEDLTAKQVGLETAEKMVSDLVACLQEKESAREVAERETKELRSQLGNRMQELQHLKNEEERLRDVQSECETLKLQLVEKERIIDIFQKQIDIITQIVGQHSRTAGAMEVEKSQLIKELNDWKLEAQEFKIATDEKEARIHEMETRVRELELENVKLVNTCTERLRALNDMKLEKEQLMNEVQGSQSELAGLAEEFEDLKRDYQDKIKEMENTVNRLKMQLKSAQAELEQTRTALKTMEGSDGHAMKVAVGMQKQITAKRGQIDVLQSKIKFLEEATTNAAKEKHYLREENSKLSEELSYVTAENTKIAAELEILRSQDKRLKEKLSKMETALDKASVQFAECQCIIQCQEQAAMRFRLQHTLDVK
;
A
#
# COMPACT_ATOMS: atom_id res chain seq x y z
N LEU A 1 -39.44 36.24 25.24
CA LEU A 1 -38.88 35.85 26.56
C LEU A 1 -37.40 36.21 26.55
N PHE A 2 -36.99 37.02 27.53
CA PHE A 2 -35.64 37.48 27.93
C PHE A 2 -34.44 37.61 26.97
N SER A 3 -33.78 38.75 27.14
CA SER A 3 -32.48 39.19 26.62
C SER A 3 -31.30 38.27 27.00
N CYS A 4 -30.24 38.27 26.19
CA CYS A 4 -29.02 39.05 26.46
C CYS A 4 -27.96 38.86 25.36
N GLY A 5 -27.30 39.94 24.95
CA GLY A 5 -26.24 39.90 23.94
C GLY A 5 -25.77 41.31 23.58
N GLY A 6 -24.80 41.84 24.32
CA GLY A 6 -24.28 43.18 24.11
C GLY A 6 -22.76 43.26 24.23
N SER A 7 -22.20 44.15 23.41
CA SER A 7 -20.97 44.91 23.62
C SER A 7 -19.66 44.46 22.93
N CYS A 8 -19.06 45.47 22.28
CA CYS A 8 -17.63 45.69 22.01
C CYS A 8 -16.96 45.13 20.73
N LEU A 9 -17.24 45.82 19.63
CA LEU A 9 -16.27 46.67 18.89
C LEU A 9 -14.90 46.07 18.53
N THR A 10 -14.76 45.75 17.24
CA THR A 10 -13.50 45.59 16.51
C THR A 10 -13.02 46.92 15.91
N PRO A 11 -11.70 47.08 15.70
CA PRO A 11 -11.17 47.82 14.57
C PRO A 11 -10.43 46.87 13.60
N LYS A 12 -10.79 46.94 12.32
CA LYS A 12 -10.01 46.33 11.22
C LYS A 12 -8.65 47.03 11.09
N LEU A 13 -7.59 46.27 10.86
CA LEU A 13 -6.46 46.74 10.06
C LEU A 13 -6.32 45.83 8.84
N ILE A 14 -6.19 46.44 7.66
CA ILE A 14 -6.15 45.74 6.37
C ILE A 14 -4.69 45.66 5.92
N SER A 15 -4.26 44.46 5.53
CA SER A 15 -3.00 44.23 4.82
C SER A 15 -3.13 44.69 3.37
N LEU A 16 -2.24 45.57 2.92
CA LEU A 16 -1.97 45.84 1.50
C LEU A 16 -0.46 46.02 1.33
N SER A 17 0.18 45.03 0.69
CA SER A 17 1.57 45.10 0.25
C SER A 17 1.62 45.65 -1.18
N GLY A 18 2.48 46.64 -1.43
CA GLY A 18 2.60 47.31 -2.72
C GLY A 18 3.93 48.05 -2.84
N ALA A 19 4.77 47.60 -3.77
CA ALA A 19 6.15 48.02 -4.01
C ALA A 19 6.36 49.53 -4.28
N ALA A 20 7.57 50.03 -3.98
CA ALA A 20 8.45 50.80 -4.87
C ALA A 20 9.58 51.53 -4.10
N SER A 21 10.82 51.41 -4.59
CA SER A 21 11.98 52.19 -4.11
C SER A 21 11.99 53.61 -4.69
N PRO A 22 12.59 54.60 -4.01
CA PRO A 22 13.13 55.80 -4.63
C PRO A 22 14.66 55.76 -4.74
N LEU A 23 15.17 55.98 -5.95
CA LEU A 23 16.54 56.44 -6.20
C LEU A 23 16.69 57.87 -5.69
N LEU A 24 17.78 58.18 -4.98
CA LEU A 24 18.35 59.54 -4.94
C LEU A 24 19.87 59.50 -5.00
N ILE A 25 20.43 60.49 -5.69
CA ILE A 25 21.82 60.53 -6.19
C ILE A 25 22.70 61.42 -5.30
N ASN A 26 23.98 61.04 -5.19
CA ASN A 26 25.05 61.77 -4.52
C ASN A 26 25.21 63.23 -4.98
N GLN A 27 25.63 64.11 -4.06
CA GLN A 27 26.70 65.08 -4.34
C GLN A 27 27.38 65.62 -3.08
N ASN A 28 28.61 66.12 -3.28
CA ASN A 28 29.59 66.69 -2.31
C ASN A 28 30.43 65.63 -1.56
N VAL A 29 31.70 65.36 -1.90
CA VAL A 29 32.90 66.23 -2.14
C VAL A 29 33.49 66.79 -0.84
N LEU A 30 34.50 66.09 -0.30
CA LEU A 30 35.83 66.63 0.05
C LEU A 30 36.72 65.57 0.76
N GLY A 31 38.02 65.59 0.46
CA GLY A 31 39.07 65.26 1.43
C GLY A 31 39.70 63.85 1.38
N SER A 32 40.79 63.70 0.63
CA SER A 32 41.91 62.85 1.07
C SER A 32 43.25 63.33 0.52
N SER A 33 44.29 63.07 1.31
CA SER A 33 45.72 63.11 1.00
C SER A 33 46.40 64.50 0.85
N VAL A 34 47.26 64.78 1.83
CA VAL A 34 48.46 65.60 1.63
C VAL A 34 49.65 64.68 1.85
N LEU A 35 50.52 64.56 0.84
CA LEU A 35 51.81 63.91 0.95
C LEU A 35 52.90 64.99 0.86
N SER A 36 53.94 64.82 1.70
CA SER A 36 55.12 65.68 1.87
C SER A 36 55.74 66.21 0.57
N THR A 37 56.41 67.38 0.62
CA THR A 37 57.82 67.54 0.19
C THR A 37 58.38 68.97 0.43
N VAL A 38 59.63 69.05 0.96
CA VAL A 38 60.79 69.84 0.41
C VAL A 38 60.76 71.40 0.53
N MET A 39 61.84 72.13 0.88
CA MET A 39 63.25 71.82 1.20
C MET A 39 63.93 73.02 1.91
N GLU A 40 65.08 72.77 2.60
CA GLU A 40 66.30 73.63 2.68
C GLU A 40 66.20 75.11 3.17
N ASN A 41 67.20 75.79 3.75
CA ASN A 41 68.65 75.64 4.01
C ASN A 41 68.95 76.53 5.28
N SER A 42 70.07 76.55 6.03
CA SER A 42 71.42 75.96 5.92
C SER A 42 72.24 76.22 7.22
N ALA A 43 73.23 75.37 7.52
CA ALA A 43 74.49 75.59 8.28
C ALA A 43 74.45 76.26 9.70
N SER A 44 75.04 75.78 10.82
CA SER A 44 76.09 74.80 11.21
C SER A 44 77.39 75.43 11.76
N CYS A 45 78.01 74.73 12.72
CA CYS A 45 79.31 74.96 13.37
C CYS A 45 79.35 76.02 14.51
N GLY A 46 80.09 75.79 15.61
CA GLY A 46 80.97 74.65 15.89
C GLY A 46 81.39 74.45 17.36
N THR A 47 82.07 73.34 17.59
CA THR A 47 82.59 72.83 18.87
C THR A 47 83.94 73.48 19.23
N GLY A 48 84.28 73.64 20.52
CA GLY A 48 85.69 73.92 20.90
C GLY A 48 85.95 74.61 22.24
N SER A 49 86.15 73.82 23.28
CA SER A 49 86.65 74.15 24.63
C SER A 49 87.94 75.00 24.73
N SER A 50 88.08 75.85 25.76
CA SER A 50 89.16 75.78 26.79
C SER A 50 89.14 76.94 27.84
N LEU A 51 89.66 76.64 29.05
CA LEU A 51 90.02 77.54 30.18
C LEU A 51 91.53 77.94 30.10
N PRO A 52 92.20 78.69 31.04
CA PRO A 52 91.77 79.42 32.28
C PRO A 52 92.37 80.84 32.50
N SER A 53 92.08 81.47 33.66
CA SER A 53 92.87 82.51 34.41
C SER A 53 93.02 83.92 33.79
N SER A 54 93.31 85.03 34.48
CA SER A 54 93.22 85.57 35.86
C SER A 54 93.85 87.01 35.81
N VAL A 55 94.23 87.64 36.94
CA VAL A 55 94.98 88.94 37.08
C VAL A 55 94.09 90.21 37.07
N CYS A 56 93.68 90.76 38.23
CA CYS A 56 94.31 91.83 39.07
C CYS A 56 93.90 93.26 38.64
N CYS A 57 93.88 94.33 39.46
CA CYS A 57 93.99 94.63 40.91
C CYS A 57 93.25 95.99 41.12
N SER A 58 92.99 96.56 42.30
CA SER A 58 93.82 96.69 43.52
C SER A 58 92.99 97.02 44.77
N LYS A 59 93.60 96.77 45.94
CA LYS A 59 93.23 97.34 47.26
C LYS A 59 93.57 98.83 47.35
N TYR A 60 92.94 99.54 48.29
CA TYR A 60 93.51 100.20 49.49
C TYR A 60 92.31 100.47 50.44
N GLU A 61 92.24 100.08 51.72
CA GLU A 61 93.12 100.18 52.91
C GLU A 61 92.92 101.49 53.73
N ILE A 62 93.15 101.40 55.04
CA ILE A 62 92.56 102.23 56.12
C ILE A 62 93.51 103.37 56.57
N ARG A 63 92.97 104.34 57.36
CA ARG A 63 93.63 105.27 58.35
C ARG A 63 93.61 106.75 57.89
N THR A 64 93.38 107.78 58.70
CA THR A 64 93.83 108.21 60.07
C THR A 64 92.70 108.89 60.88
N ASP A 65 92.51 108.74 62.21
CA ASP A 65 93.34 109.09 63.40
C ASP A 65 93.37 110.61 63.81
N SER A 66 93.09 110.89 65.11
CA SER A 66 93.30 112.17 65.88
C SER A 66 92.34 113.38 65.63
N GLU A 67 92.06 114.34 66.55
CA GLU A 67 92.46 114.55 67.97
C GLU A 67 91.47 115.46 68.80
N LYS A 68 91.89 115.80 70.04
CA LYS A 68 91.20 116.34 71.25
C LYS A 68 90.47 117.73 71.20
N LYS A 69 89.51 117.88 72.15
CA LYS A 69 89.14 119.01 73.08
C LYS A 69 89.85 120.39 72.96
N PRO A 70 89.33 121.49 73.58
CA PRO A 70 87.93 121.87 73.94
C PRO A 70 87.59 123.37 73.67
N ARG A 71 86.35 123.83 73.95
CA ARG A 71 86.00 124.82 75.03
C ARG A 71 84.48 125.01 75.13
N SER A 72 83.99 125.33 76.33
CA SER A 72 82.58 125.37 76.74
C SER A 72 81.78 126.59 76.25
N GLY A 73 80.53 126.35 75.81
CA GLY A 73 79.44 127.32 75.65
C GLY A 73 78.08 126.56 75.71
N PRO A 74 76.98 127.16 76.22
CA PRO A 74 75.83 126.39 76.73
C PRO A 74 74.79 125.97 75.68
N GLY A 75 74.19 124.79 75.87
CA GLY A 75 73.02 124.28 75.13
C GLY A 75 73.24 122.90 74.49
N ARG A 76 72.73 121.82 75.10
CA ARG A 76 72.92 120.43 74.58
C ARG A 76 71.69 119.51 74.61
N GLU A 77 70.67 119.76 75.45
CA GLU A 77 69.58 118.79 75.66
C GLU A 77 68.58 118.61 74.50
N HIS A 78 68.53 119.53 73.53
CA HIS A 78 67.53 119.44 72.44
C HIS A 78 67.94 118.53 71.27
N MET A 79 69.24 118.31 71.03
CA MET A 79 69.72 117.53 69.88
C MET A 79 69.70 116.01 70.12
N GLU A 80 69.77 115.57 71.37
CA GLU A 80 69.91 114.15 71.73
C GLU A 80 68.60 113.38 71.51
N ASN A 81 67.46 113.96 71.90
CA ASN A 81 66.12 113.40 71.64
C ASN A 81 65.80 113.24 70.15
N ILE A 82 66.29 114.16 69.29
CA ILE A 82 66.05 114.09 67.84
C ILE A 82 66.80 112.91 67.23
N LEU A 83 68.06 112.67 67.65
CA LEU A 83 68.87 111.56 67.14
C LEU A 83 68.30 110.18 67.51
N GLU A 84 67.75 110.03 68.73
CA GLU A 84 67.13 108.78 69.18
C GLU A 84 65.88 108.43 68.35
N GLU A 85 65.05 109.41 68.01
CA GLU A 85 63.84 109.20 67.20
C GLU A 85 64.18 108.75 65.76
N TYR A 86 65.19 109.37 65.13
CA TYR A 86 65.69 108.92 63.82
C TYR A 86 66.32 107.52 63.88
N SER A 87 66.99 107.17 64.98
CA SER A 87 67.58 105.85 65.22
C SER A 87 66.52 104.75 65.29
N GLN A 88 65.43 104.97 66.03
CA GLN A 88 64.31 104.02 66.08
C GLN A 88 63.59 103.91 64.72
N LYS A 89 63.37 105.03 64.04
CA LYS A 89 62.73 105.06 62.71
C LYS A 89 63.54 104.29 61.66
N GLY A 90 64.88 104.33 61.77
CA GLY A 90 65.79 103.50 60.96
C GLY A 90 65.64 102.01 61.24
N ARG A 91 65.55 101.60 62.52
CA ARG A 91 65.32 100.19 62.91
C ARG A 91 63.98 99.65 62.37
N ASP A 92 62.91 100.43 62.49
CA ASP A 92 61.58 100.03 61.99
C ASP A 92 61.54 99.90 60.46
N VAL A 93 62.23 100.79 59.73
CA VAL A 93 62.39 100.67 58.27
C VAL A 93 63.17 99.41 57.90
N HIS A 94 64.27 99.12 58.61
CA HIS A 94 65.09 97.92 58.35
C HIS A 94 64.32 96.63 58.65
N LYS A 95 63.52 96.58 59.73
CA LYS A 95 62.66 95.44 60.05
C LYS A 95 61.62 95.17 58.95
N ARG A 96 60.91 96.22 58.50
CA ARG A 96 59.96 96.09 57.37
C ARG A 96 60.63 95.67 56.06
N LEU A 97 61.88 96.08 55.83
CA LEU A 97 62.64 95.67 54.65
C LEU A 97 62.99 94.17 54.69
N ASN A 98 63.38 93.65 55.86
CA ASN A 98 63.63 92.20 56.00
C ASN A 98 62.33 91.40 55.89
N GLU A 99 61.25 91.81 56.56
CA GLU A 99 59.93 91.14 56.48
C GLU A 99 59.40 91.09 55.03
N THR A 100 59.59 92.17 54.25
CA THR A 100 59.21 92.18 52.83
C THR A 100 60.14 91.34 51.95
N THR A 101 61.43 91.22 52.31
CA THR A 101 62.39 90.36 51.60
C THR A 101 62.11 88.88 51.84
N GLU A 102 61.84 88.47 53.09
CA GLU A 102 61.44 87.11 53.46
C GLU A 102 60.12 86.71 52.79
N LEU A 103 59.12 87.61 52.78
CA LEU A 103 57.84 87.37 52.12
C LEU A 103 58.01 87.24 50.60
N HIS A 104 58.87 88.05 49.99
CA HIS A 104 59.22 87.94 48.56
C HIS A 104 59.94 86.62 48.25
N ASP A 105 60.89 86.17 49.07
CA ASP A 105 61.57 84.89 48.83
C ASP A 105 60.65 83.69 49.09
N HIS A 106 59.73 83.77 50.05
CA HIS A 106 58.68 82.75 50.22
C HIS A 106 57.73 82.70 49.00
N GLN A 107 57.29 83.85 48.49
CA GLN A 107 56.54 83.92 47.22
C GLN A 107 57.33 83.34 46.05
N LYS A 108 58.64 83.63 45.95
CA LYS A 108 59.53 83.12 44.91
C LYS A 108 59.77 81.61 44.99
N ILE A 109 59.75 81.02 46.18
CA ILE A 109 59.79 79.56 46.37
C ILE A 109 58.44 78.95 45.96
N ASN A 110 57.33 79.52 46.42
CA ASN A 110 55.99 79.03 46.09
C ASN A 110 55.71 79.11 44.57
N LEU A 111 56.05 80.24 43.93
CA LEU A 111 55.99 80.39 42.47
C LEU A 111 56.87 79.38 41.74
N ARG A 112 58.07 79.04 42.24
CA ARG A 112 58.90 77.99 41.65
C ARG A 112 58.29 76.59 41.81
N ALA A 113 57.65 76.29 42.93
CA ALA A 113 56.93 75.04 43.12
C ALA A 113 55.71 74.92 42.18
N ILE A 114 54.93 76.01 42.04
CA ILE A 114 53.82 76.10 41.09
C ILE A 114 54.30 75.96 39.64
N ILE A 115 55.42 76.62 39.28
CA ILE A 115 56.01 76.48 37.93
C ILE A 115 56.47 75.03 37.68
N ALA A 116 57.06 74.36 38.66
CA ALA A 116 57.47 72.95 38.52
C ALA A 116 56.25 72.02 38.33
N ASP A 117 55.20 72.18 39.13
CA ASP A 117 53.93 71.43 39.01
C ASP A 117 53.21 71.70 37.68
N LEU A 118 53.23 72.96 37.20
CA LEU A 118 52.73 73.33 35.87
C LEU A 118 53.65 72.89 34.72
N GLN A 119 54.88 72.45 35.00
CA GLN A 119 55.79 71.84 34.02
C GLN A 119 55.69 70.31 33.99
N THR A 120 55.37 69.65 35.11
CA THR A 120 55.15 68.19 35.16
C THR A 120 53.79 67.78 34.61
N LYS A 121 52.70 68.48 34.97
CA LYS A 121 51.34 68.15 34.50
C LYS A 121 51.20 68.04 32.97
N PRO A 122 51.78 68.93 32.14
CA PRO A 122 51.76 68.78 30.68
C PRO A 122 52.53 67.57 30.15
N MET A 123 53.43 66.96 30.94
CA MET A 123 54.18 65.74 30.58
C MET A 123 53.44 64.46 31.04
N GLU A 124 52.69 64.52 32.14
CA GLU A 124 51.86 63.42 32.64
C GLU A 124 50.64 63.13 31.73
N VAL A 125 50.02 64.17 31.16
CA VAL A 125 48.81 64.00 30.32
C VAL A 125 49.08 63.24 29.00
N PRO A 126 50.19 63.46 28.27
CA PRO A 126 50.63 62.57 27.19
C PRO A 126 50.81 61.12 27.64
N LEU A 127 51.58 60.87 28.70
CA LEU A 127 51.82 59.52 29.22
C LEU A 127 50.51 58.78 29.58
N GLY A 128 49.55 59.48 30.19
CA GLY A 128 48.22 58.94 30.48
C GLY A 128 47.38 58.68 29.23
N ARG A 129 47.52 59.50 28.17
CA ARG A 129 46.86 59.25 26.87
C ARG A 129 47.47 58.07 26.14
N ASP A 130 48.79 57.95 26.13
CA ASP A 130 49.51 56.86 25.46
C ASP A 130 49.16 55.52 26.12
N ALA A 131 49.17 55.45 27.47
CA ALA A 131 48.72 54.26 28.20
C ALA A 131 47.25 53.89 27.95
N LEU A 132 46.36 54.88 27.80
CA LEU A 132 44.94 54.67 27.47
C LEU A 132 44.71 54.32 25.97
N GLN A 133 45.65 54.67 25.11
CA GLN A 133 45.65 54.27 23.70
C GLN A 133 46.12 52.82 23.57
N ASP A 134 47.20 52.45 24.27
CA ASP A 134 47.70 51.07 24.35
C ASP A 134 46.66 50.08 24.88
N THR A 135 45.92 50.42 25.93
CA THR A 135 44.88 49.54 26.48
C THR A 135 43.72 49.38 25.50
N ARG A 136 43.24 50.47 24.88
CA ARG A 136 42.18 50.40 23.85
C ARG A 136 42.61 49.67 22.58
N GLN A 137 43.88 49.78 22.19
CA GLN A 137 44.42 49.00 21.07
C GLN A 137 44.46 47.50 21.40
N LYS A 138 44.91 47.12 22.60
CA LYS A 138 44.90 45.72 23.07
C LYS A 138 43.48 45.17 23.20
N GLU A 139 42.54 45.95 23.73
CA GLU A 139 41.13 45.59 23.82
C GLU A 139 40.51 45.38 22.43
N SER A 140 40.71 46.33 21.51
CA SER A 140 40.24 46.21 20.11
C SER A 140 40.84 44.98 19.41
N GLN A 141 42.10 44.65 19.67
CA GLN A 141 42.74 43.47 19.09
C GLN A 141 42.25 42.16 19.73
N SER A 142 41.92 42.15 21.03
CA SER A 142 41.24 41.02 21.67
C SER A 142 39.85 40.80 21.08
N GLN A 143 39.06 41.87 20.92
CA GLN A 143 37.72 41.81 20.33
C GLN A 143 37.75 41.31 18.88
N GLU A 144 38.72 41.73 18.06
CA GLU A 144 38.85 41.21 16.69
C GLU A 144 39.28 39.74 16.68
N ASN A 145 40.16 39.31 17.59
CA ASN A 145 40.53 37.90 17.73
C ASN A 145 39.33 37.03 18.17
N GLU A 146 38.53 37.47 19.13
CA GLU A 146 37.30 36.80 19.56
C GLU A 146 36.27 36.73 18.43
N LYS A 147 36.11 37.82 17.66
CA LYS A 147 35.26 37.88 16.46
C LYS A 147 35.72 36.91 15.37
N ILE A 148 37.03 36.76 15.16
CA ILE A 148 37.58 35.75 14.24
C ILE A 148 37.30 34.34 14.75
N GLN A 149 37.54 34.04 16.03
CA GLN A 149 37.24 32.74 16.63
C GLN A 149 35.75 32.38 16.54
N LEU A 150 34.85 33.31 16.86
CA LEU A 150 33.40 33.13 16.72
C LEU A 150 33.00 32.89 15.27
N LYS A 151 33.58 33.62 14.31
CA LYS A 151 33.32 33.39 12.89
C LYS A 151 33.78 32.00 12.43
N THR A 152 34.96 31.55 12.88
CA THR A 152 35.45 30.20 12.60
C THR A 152 34.54 29.13 13.21
N ALA A 153 34.14 29.28 14.48
CA ALA A 153 33.23 28.34 15.15
C ALA A 153 31.85 28.27 14.47
N ILE A 154 31.32 29.40 13.98
CA ILE A 154 30.08 29.43 13.20
C ILE A 154 30.26 28.65 11.89
N GLN A 155 31.37 28.85 11.16
CA GLN A 155 31.66 28.12 9.92
C GLN A 155 31.83 26.61 10.15
N GLU A 156 32.47 26.20 11.24
CA GLU A 156 32.61 24.79 11.64
C GLU A 156 31.24 24.18 11.99
N LEU A 157 30.37 24.90 12.70
CA LEU A 157 29.00 24.47 13.01
C LEU A 157 28.11 24.40 11.76
N GLU A 158 28.22 25.36 10.84
CA GLU A 158 27.51 25.35 9.55
C GLU A 158 27.92 24.13 8.71
N ALA A 159 29.23 23.83 8.63
CA ALA A 159 29.74 22.66 7.93
C ALA A 159 29.29 21.34 8.58
N ALA A 160 29.33 21.25 9.91
CA ALA A 160 28.85 20.07 10.65
C ALA A 160 27.33 19.85 10.45
N ASN A 161 26.54 20.92 10.44
CA ASN A 161 25.10 20.83 10.20
C ASN A 161 24.79 20.43 8.75
N GLN A 162 25.51 20.96 7.75
CA GLN A 162 25.39 20.53 6.35
C GLN A 162 25.70 19.03 6.19
N LEU A 163 26.77 18.54 6.82
CA LEU A 163 27.11 17.11 6.81
C LEU A 163 26.02 16.26 7.48
N GLN A 164 25.45 16.73 8.59
CA GLN A 164 24.34 16.04 9.26
C GLN A 164 23.07 16.00 8.38
N GLU A 165 22.73 17.10 7.70
CA GLU A 165 21.61 17.15 6.74
C GLU A 165 21.83 16.24 5.52
N GLU A 166 23.07 16.10 5.04
CA GLU A 166 23.42 15.18 3.96
C GLU A 166 23.31 13.72 4.42
N MET A 167 23.83 13.38 5.61
CA MET A 167 23.68 12.05 6.21
C MET A 167 22.20 11.67 6.46
N LEU A 168 21.37 12.62 6.92
CA LEU A 168 19.94 12.40 7.08
C LEU A 168 19.25 12.16 5.73
N ARG A 169 19.58 12.95 4.70
CA ARG A 169 19.04 12.79 3.34
C ARG A 169 19.40 11.45 2.72
N GLU A 170 20.62 10.96 2.95
CA GLU A 170 21.05 9.64 2.52
C GLU A 170 20.33 8.52 3.30
N ALA A 171 20.13 8.66 4.61
CA ALA A 171 19.35 7.72 5.40
C ALA A 171 17.87 7.66 4.98
N ASP A 172 17.26 8.81 4.65
CA ASP A 172 15.91 8.90 4.10
C ASP A 172 15.82 8.24 2.72
N SER A 173 16.82 8.48 1.86
CA SER A 173 16.95 7.83 0.54
C SER A 173 17.02 6.30 0.65
N GLN A 174 17.86 5.78 1.56
CA GLN A 174 17.95 4.35 1.85
C GLN A 174 16.66 3.78 2.43
N THR A 175 15.97 4.53 3.29
CA THR A 175 14.69 4.14 3.87
C THR A 175 13.59 4.03 2.82
N GLU A 176 13.46 5.02 1.92
CA GLU A 176 12.51 4.97 0.80
C GLU A 176 12.88 3.90 -0.23
N HIS A 177 14.17 3.59 -0.43
CA HIS A 177 14.59 2.45 -1.24
C HIS A 177 14.13 1.11 -0.63
N LEU A 178 14.40 0.89 0.66
CA LEU A 178 13.97 -0.33 1.37
C LEU A 178 12.44 -0.48 1.38
N LYS A 179 11.72 0.62 1.58
CA LYS A 179 10.26 0.67 1.53
C LYS A 179 9.71 0.28 0.15
N LYS A 180 10.31 0.76 -0.95
CA LYS A 180 9.97 0.32 -2.32
C LYS A 180 10.27 -1.16 -2.55
N MET A 181 11.39 -1.67 -2.02
CA MET A 181 11.67 -3.11 -2.08
C MET A 181 10.60 -3.93 -1.36
N VAL A 182 10.22 -3.55 -0.13
CA VAL A 182 9.16 -4.22 0.62
C VAL A 182 7.83 -4.17 -0.13
N GLN A 183 7.44 -3.01 -0.66
CA GLN A 183 6.23 -2.87 -1.49
C GLN A 183 6.24 -3.80 -2.71
N SER A 184 7.37 -3.88 -3.45
CA SER A 184 7.48 -4.81 -4.59
C SER A 184 7.40 -6.29 -4.17
N GLN A 185 7.86 -6.63 -2.96
CA GLN A 185 7.74 -7.98 -2.40
C GLN A 185 6.30 -8.28 -1.96
N GLU A 186 5.60 -7.30 -1.39
CA GLU A 186 4.16 -7.40 -1.07
C GLU A 186 3.30 -7.54 -2.34
N GLU A 187 3.59 -6.80 -3.41
CA GLU A 187 2.92 -6.92 -4.71
C GLU A 187 3.09 -8.33 -5.29
N VAL A 188 4.32 -8.86 -5.33
CA VAL A 188 4.60 -10.23 -5.79
C VAL A 188 3.90 -11.27 -4.90
N LEU A 189 3.86 -11.08 -3.58
CA LEU A 189 3.11 -11.97 -2.69
C LEU A 189 1.60 -11.94 -2.98
N LEU A 190 1.02 -10.75 -3.21
CA LEU A 190 -0.38 -10.61 -3.58
C LEU A 190 -0.71 -11.28 -4.93
N GLU A 191 0.17 -11.17 -5.93
CA GLU A 191 0.04 -11.91 -7.20
C GLU A 191 0.08 -13.42 -6.97
N LEU A 192 1.03 -13.92 -6.17
CA LEU A 192 1.14 -15.34 -5.83
C LEU A 192 -0.11 -15.85 -5.09
N HIS A 193 -0.63 -15.10 -4.10
CA HIS A 193 -1.90 -15.42 -3.44
C HIS A 193 -3.09 -15.36 -4.42
N GLY A 194 -3.08 -14.45 -5.37
CA GLY A 194 -4.07 -14.37 -6.45
C GLY A 194 -4.07 -15.63 -7.32
N ILE A 195 -2.90 -16.09 -7.76
CA ILE A 195 -2.76 -17.32 -8.56
C ILE A 195 -3.25 -18.56 -7.78
N LEU A 196 -2.92 -18.66 -6.48
CA LEU A 196 -3.45 -19.73 -5.62
C LEU A 196 -4.99 -19.66 -5.52
N GLY A 197 -5.55 -18.45 -5.36
CA GLY A 197 -6.99 -18.21 -5.26
C GLY A 197 -7.74 -18.57 -6.55
N ASP A 198 -7.19 -18.19 -7.70
CA ASP A 198 -7.73 -18.55 -9.01
C ASP A 198 -7.71 -20.08 -9.24
N TYR A 199 -6.67 -20.78 -8.77
CA TYR A 199 -6.60 -22.24 -8.86
C TYR A 199 -7.62 -22.93 -7.94
N GLU A 200 -7.73 -22.50 -6.67
CA GLU A 200 -8.75 -22.99 -5.74
C GLU A 200 -10.17 -22.74 -6.30
N GLY A 201 -10.40 -21.57 -6.89
CA GLY A 201 -11.68 -21.22 -7.54
C GLY A 201 -12.00 -22.05 -8.79
N ARG A 202 -11.01 -22.35 -9.63
CA ARG A 202 -11.20 -23.18 -10.85
C ARG A 202 -11.40 -24.67 -10.54
N THR A 203 -10.69 -25.19 -9.55
CA THR A 203 -10.69 -26.64 -9.24
C THR A 203 -11.68 -27.02 -8.13
N GLY A 204 -12.12 -26.06 -7.31
CA GLY A 204 -12.90 -26.31 -6.10
C GLY A 204 -12.14 -27.05 -4.99
N LYS A 205 -10.84 -27.35 -5.18
CA LYS A 205 -10.00 -28.06 -4.20
C LYS A 205 -9.35 -27.06 -3.27
N LYS A 206 -9.58 -27.21 -1.96
CA LYS A 206 -8.88 -26.39 -0.96
C LYS A 206 -7.40 -26.72 -0.89
N LEU A 207 -6.56 -25.70 -1.05
CA LEU A 207 -5.09 -25.84 -1.05
C LEU A 207 -4.51 -25.93 0.36
N CYS A 208 -5.16 -25.34 1.35
CA CYS A 208 -4.81 -25.46 2.77
C CYS A 208 -6.06 -25.72 3.61
N ALA A 209 -5.93 -26.65 4.56
CA ALA A 209 -7.05 -27.10 5.39
C ALA A 209 -7.40 -26.14 6.54
N HIS A 210 -6.52 -25.22 6.91
CA HIS A 210 -6.64 -24.38 8.12
C HIS A 210 -6.37 -22.87 7.92
N GLU A 211 -5.79 -22.45 6.80
CA GLU A 211 -5.51 -21.03 6.50
C GLU A 211 -6.25 -20.60 5.23
N ASN A 212 -6.80 -19.38 5.22
CA ASN A 212 -7.32 -18.78 3.99
C ASN A 212 -6.15 -18.37 3.10
N ILE A 213 -6.32 -18.43 1.77
CA ILE A 213 -5.25 -18.11 0.81
C ILE A 213 -4.72 -16.68 1.02
N THR A 214 -5.58 -15.70 1.31
CA THR A 214 -5.20 -14.30 1.61
C THR A 214 -4.40 -14.11 2.91
N THR A 215 -4.29 -15.14 3.74
CA THR A 215 -3.53 -15.16 5.00
C THR A 215 -2.39 -16.18 5.00
N LEU A 216 -2.15 -16.87 3.87
CA LEU A 216 -1.20 -17.96 3.78
C LEU A 216 0.23 -17.44 3.95
N CYS A 217 0.96 -17.95 4.93
CA CYS A 217 2.32 -17.49 5.20
C CYS A 217 3.29 -17.86 4.07
N VAL A 218 4.35 -17.06 3.87
CA VAL A 218 5.36 -17.23 2.80
C VAL A 218 6.02 -18.61 2.82
N HIS A 219 6.17 -19.23 4.00
CA HIS A 219 6.70 -20.60 4.10
C HIS A 219 5.71 -21.68 3.61
N ASN A 220 4.41 -21.43 3.68
CA ASN A 220 3.36 -22.35 3.21
C ASN A 220 3.05 -22.18 1.72
N LEU A 221 3.27 -20.97 1.17
CA LEU A 221 3.14 -20.66 -0.27
C LEU A 221 3.90 -21.66 -1.16
N SER A 222 5.16 -21.96 -0.83
CA SER A 222 5.97 -22.95 -1.59
C SER A 222 5.33 -24.35 -1.60
N THR A 223 4.79 -24.79 -0.46
CA THR A 223 4.09 -26.08 -0.32
C THR A 223 2.79 -26.10 -1.13
N ALA A 224 2.03 -25.00 -1.12
CA ALA A 224 0.80 -24.87 -1.91
C ALA A 224 1.07 -24.91 -3.42
N PHE A 225 2.08 -24.19 -3.92
CA PHE A 225 2.48 -24.27 -5.32
C PHE A 225 3.02 -25.66 -5.70
N ALA A 226 3.78 -26.32 -4.83
CA ALA A 226 4.24 -27.69 -5.06
C ALA A 226 3.08 -28.71 -5.12
N ALA A 227 1.96 -28.45 -4.44
CA ALA A 227 0.74 -29.24 -4.56
C ALA A 227 0.03 -28.98 -5.91
N ILE A 228 -0.15 -27.71 -6.30
CA ILE A 228 -0.71 -27.32 -7.61
C ILE A 228 0.08 -27.96 -8.76
N LEU A 229 1.40 -27.83 -8.76
CA LEU A 229 2.25 -28.34 -9.83
C LEU A 229 2.14 -29.87 -9.95
N ARG A 230 1.98 -30.59 -8.83
CA ARG A 230 1.78 -32.04 -8.82
C ARG A 230 0.41 -32.45 -9.35
N ASP A 231 -0.64 -31.71 -8.98
CA ASP A 231 -1.99 -31.94 -9.51
C ASP A 231 -2.00 -31.71 -11.03
N VAL A 232 -1.42 -30.61 -11.52
CA VAL A 232 -1.30 -30.30 -12.95
C VAL A 232 -0.47 -31.35 -13.70
N ASP A 233 0.65 -31.80 -13.15
CA ASP A 233 1.48 -32.85 -13.77
C ASP A 233 0.74 -34.21 -13.83
N SER A 234 -0.11 -34.49 -12.84
CA SER A 234 -0.99 -35.67 -12.86
C SER A 234 -2.10 -35.56 -13.92
N GLU A 235 -2.70 -34.38 -14.11
CA GLU A 235 -3.70 -34.13 -15.14
C GLU A 235 -3.08 -34.18 -16.54
N VAL A 236 -1.89 -33.60 -16.74
CA VAL A 236 -1.11 -33.70 -17.98
C VAL A 236 -0.75 -35.16 -18.28
N SER A 237 -0.39 -35.96 -17.28
CA SER A 237 -0.10 -37.39 -17.45
C SER A 237 -1.34 -38.18 -17.89
N TYR A 238 -2.49 -37.94 -17.24
CA TYR A 238 -3.78 -38.53 -17.62
C TYR A 238 -4.24 -38.14 -19.03
N LEU A 239 -4.06 -36.87 -19.41
CA LEU A 239 -4.39 -36.39 -20.76
C LEU A 239 -3.46 -36.99 -21.81
N LYS A 240 -2.16 -37.16 -21.52
CA LYS A 240 -1.22 -37.88 -22.41
C LYS A 240 -1.67 -39.33 -22.64
N GLU A 241 -2.04 -40.05 -21.59
CA GLU A 241 -2.56 -41.42 -21.70
C GLU A 241 -3.81 -41.48 -22.58
N LYS A 242 -4.76 -40.55 -22.39
CA LYS A 242 -5.94 -40.43 -23.28
C LYS A 242 -5.60 -40.10 -24.72
N VAL A 243 -4.62 -39.24 -24.98
CA VAL A 243 -4.18 -38.92 -26.35
C VAL A 243 -3.63 -40.18 -27.03
N VAL A 244 -2.80 -40.98 -26.34
CA VAL A 244 -2.30 -42.26 -26.88
C VAL A 244 -3.46 -43.21 -27.23
N LEU A 245 -4.46 -43.35 -26.37
CA LEU A 245 -5.64 -44.18 -26.67
C LEU A 245 -6.40 -43.69 -27.92
N VAL A 246 -6.57 -42.38 -28.07
CA VAL A 246 -7.23 -41.79 -29.26
C VAL A 246 -6.36 -41.93 -30.53
N GLU A 247 -5.03 -41.87 -30.41
CA GLU A 247 -4.10 -42.14 -31.51
C GLU A 247 -4.16 -43.62 -31.96
N GLU A 248 -4.29 -44.56 -31.01
CA GLU A 248 -4.49 -45.98 -31.28
C GLU A 248 -5.83 -46.25 -31.98
N GLU A 249 -6.94 -45.65 -31.50
CA GLU A 249 -8.25 -45.72 -32.14
C GLU A 249 -8.23 -45.14 -33.57
N LEU A 250 -7.56 -43.99 -33.76
CA LEU A 250 -7.40 -43.35 -35.08
C LEU A 250 -6.62 -44.24 -36.06
N GLU A 251 -5.52 -44.84 -35.62
CA GLU A 251 -4.71 -45.73 -36.45
C GLU A 251 -5.45 -47.06 -36.76
N SER A 252 -6.31 -47.54 -35.86
CA SER A 252 -7.23 -48.66 -36.14
C SER A 252 -8.23 -48.27 -37.23
N LEU A 253 -8.96 -47.16 -37.06
CA LEU A 253 -9.97 -46.69 -38.01
C LEU A 253 -9.38 -46.41 -39.41
N LYS A 254 -8.13 -45.92 -39.45
CA LYS A 254 -7.37 -45.72 -40.69
C LYS A 254 -7.05 -47.04 -41.40
N LYS A 255 -6.67 -48.09 -40.67
CA LYS A 255 -6.47 -49.44 -41.23
C LYS A 255 -7.77 -50.03 -41.77
N ASP A 256 -8.87 -49.89 -41.04
CA ASP A 256 -10.20 -50.36 -41.47
C ASP A 256 -10.67 -49.63 -42.74
N SER A 257 -10.51 -48.30 -42.79
CA SER A 257 -10.81 -47.50 -43.98
C SER A 257 -9.95 -47.89 -45.19
N GLN A 258 -8.66 -48.17 -44.96
CA GLN A 258 -7.76 -48.67 -46.01
C GLN A 258 -8.18 -50.05 -46.52
N ALA A 259 -8.55 -50.97 -45.63
CA ALA A 259 -9.05 -52.30 -45.98
C ALA A 259 -10.37 -52.21 -46.77
N GLN A 260 -11.30 -51.34 -46.36
CA GLN A 260 -12.55 -51.10 -47.08
C GLN A 260 -12.30 -50.54 -48.49
N ARG A 261 -11.35 -49.61 -48.64
CA ARG A 261 -10.94 -49.08 -49.96
C ARG A 261 -10.35 -50.17 -50.85
N GLN A 262 -9.50 -51.04 -50.31
CA GLN A 262 -8.95 -52.19 -51.06
C GLN A 262 -10.05 -53.17 -51.49
N LEU A 263 -11.01 -53.48 -50.60
CA LEU A 263 -12.17 -54.31 -50.92
C LEU A 263 -13.01 -53.71 -52.07
N LEU A 264 -13.28 -52.41 -52.01
CA LEU A 264 -14.06 -51.71 -53.05
C LEU A 264 -13.33 -51.69 -54.40
N LEU A 265 -12.01 -51.47 -54.40
CA LEU A 265 -11.18 -51.57 -55.61
C LEU A 265 -11.24 -52.98 -56.21
N GLN A 266 -11.16 -54.03 -55.38
CA GLN A 266 -11.30 -55.41 -55.85
C GLN A 266 -12.71 -55.69 -56.42
N GLN A 267 -13.77 -55.16 -55.79
CA GLN A 267 -15.14 -55.28 -56.33
C GLN A 267 -15.29 -54.59 -57.69
N HIS A 268 -14.71 -53.40 -57.86
CA HIS A 268 -14.70 -52.72 -59.16
C HIS A 268 -13.91 -53.50 -60.20
N GLN A 269 -12.72 -54.00 -59.86
CA GLN A 269 -11.90 -54.83 -60.74
C GLN A 269 -12.66 -56.07 -61.23
N ASN A 270 -13.22 -56.85 -60.30
CA ASN A 270 -14.03 -58.03 -60.63
C ASN A 270 -15.24 -57.67 -61.52
N ARG A 271 -15.86 -56.51 -61.31
CA ARG A 271 -16.99 -56.04 -62.12
C ARG A 271 -16.58 -55.59 -63.52
N PHE A 272 -15.40 -55.00 -63.68
CA PHE A 272 -14.84 -54.71 -65.01
C PHE A 272 -14.50 -56.00 -65.76
N GLU A 273 -13.88 -56.97 -65.10
CA GLU A 273 -13.61 -58.30 -65.68
C GLU A 273 -14.91 -59.01 -66.10
N GLN A 274 -15.96 -58.95 -65.27
CA GLN A 274 -17.29 -59.44 -65.64
C GLN A 274 -17.83 -58.71 -66.89
N LEU A 275 -17.82 -57.37 -66.92
CA LEU A 275 -18.31 -56.60 -68.07
C LEU A 275 -17.53 -56.90 -69.36
N ILE A 276 -16.21 -57.12 -69.26
CA ILE A 276 -15.38 -57.53 -70.40
C ILE A 276 -15.85 -58.90 -70.90
N SER A 277 -16.05 -59.88 -70.00
CA SER A 277 -16.54 -61.21 -70.39
C SER A 277 -17.97 -61.19 -70.98
N GLU A 278 -18.84 -60.30 -70.49
CA GLU A 278 -20.19 -60.09 -71.04
C GLU A 278 -20.11 -59.46 -72.44
N HIS A 279 -19.24 -58.47 -72.64
CA HIS A 279 -19.02 -57.83 -73.94
C HIS A 279 -18.38 -58.78 -74.97
N GLU A 280 -17.44 -59.62 -74.55
CA GLU A 280 -16.86 -60.68 -75.39
C GLU A 280 -17.93 -61.71 -75.81
N GLN A 281 -18.80 -62.13 -74.88
CA GLN A 281 -19.94 -63.01 -75.19
C GLN A 281 -20.96 -62.34 -76.14
N GLU A 282 -21.28 -61.07 -75.93
CA GLU A 282 -22.18 -60.33 -76.81
C GLU A 282 -21.57 -60.12 -78.21
N GLY A 283 -20.27 -59.81 -78.28
CA GLY A 283 -19.50 -59.73 -79.54
C GLY A 283 -19.49 -61.06 -80.29
N ALA A 284 -19.33 -62.20 -79.59
CA ALA A 284 -19.46 -63.53 -80.18
C ALA A 284 -20.90 -63.80 -80.67
N ALA A 285 -21.92 -63.41 -79.90
CA ALA A 285 -23.33 -63.59 -80.28
C ALA A 285 -23.74 -62.70 -81.47
N LEU A 286 -23.22 -61.47 -81.57
CA LEU A 286 -23.39 -60.57 -82.71
C LEU A 286 -22.64 -61.06 -83.96
N THR A 287 -21.46 -61.65 -83.78
CA THR A 287 -20.74 -62.34 -84.86
C THR A 287 -21.55 -63.52 -85.38
N HIS A 288 -22.11 -64.34 -84.49
CA HIS A 288 -22.99 -65.46 -84.85
C HIS A 288 -24.31 -65.01 -85.50
N LYS A 289 -24.90 -63.88 -85.07
CA LYS A 289 -26.06 -63.27 -85.74
C LYS A 289 -25.71 -62.77 -87.13
N THR A 290 -24.54 -62.16 -87.31
CA THR A 290 -24.06 -61.69 -88.63
C THR A 290 -23.81 -62.86 -89.58
N SER A 291 -23.15 -63.92 -89.14
CA SER A 291 -22.98 -65.13 -89.96
C SER A 291 -24.32 -65.82 -90.27
N SER A 292 -25.25 -65.84 -89.31
CA SER A 292 -26.61 -66.35 -89.52
C SER A 292 -27.37 -65.49 -90.55
N ALA A 293 -27.26 -64.16 -90.49
CA ALA A 293 -27.88 -63.24 -91.44
C ALA A 293 -27.29 -63.37 -92.86
N CYS A 294 -25.97 -63.53 -92.98
CA CYS A 294 -25.32 -63.91 -94.25
C CYS A 294 -25.82 -65.27 -94.78
N SER A 295 -25.99 -66.28 -93.92
CA SER A 295 -26.56 -67.57 -94.34
C SER A 295 -28.02 -67.43 -94.82
N TYR A 296 -28.81 -66.55 -94.20
CA TYR A 296 -30.18 -66.26 -94.60
C TYR A 296 -30.24 -65.54 -95.95
N ALA A 297 -29.39 -64.52 -96.16
CA ALA A 297 -29.26 -63.81 -97.42
C ALA A 297 -28.86 -64.74 -98.57
N ASN A 298 -27.95 -65.68 -98.31
CA ASN A 298 -27.56 -66.72 -99.27
C ASN A 298 -28.66 -67.76 -99.56
N SER A 299 -29.73 -67.84 -98.75
CA SER A 299 -30.86 -68.77 -98.95
C SER A 299 -31.99 -68.21 -99.83
N ILE A 300 -32.08 -66.88 -99.98
CA ILE A 300 -33.15 -66.21 -100.73
C ILE A 300 -33.22 -66.66 -102.21
N PRO A 301 -32.11 -66.87 -102.94
CA PRO A 301 -32.16 -67.40 -104.31
C PRO A 301 -32.76 -68.81 -104.41
N SER A 302 -32.60 -69.65 -103.38
CA SER A 302 -33.09 -71.04 -103.37
C SER A 302 -34.59 -71.14 -103.08
N GLN A 303 -35.16 -70.23 -102.27
CA GLN A 303 -36.58 -70.30 -101.90
C GLN A 303 -37.53 -69.96 -103.05
N VAL A 304 -37.09 -69.17 -104.04
CA VAL A 304 -37.91 -68.82 -105.22
C VAL A 304 -38.13 -70.03 -106.13
N GLU A 305 -37.14 -70.93 -106.24
CA GLU A 305 -37.16 -72.09 -107.12
C GLU A 305 -38.13 -73.19 -106.62
N ILE A 306 -38.27 -73.34 -105.29
CA ILE A 306 -39.14 -74.34 -104.66
C ILE A 306 -40.64 -73.98 -104.79
N ILE A 307 -40.98 -72.70 -104.65
CA ILE A 307 -42.38 -72.23 -104.73
C ILE A 307 -42.98 -72.50 -106.13
N GLN A 308 -42.15 -72.47 -107.18
CA GLN A 308 -42.58 -72.73 -108.56
C GLN A 308 -42.89 -74.22 -108.83
N TYR A 309 -42.39 -75.13 -108.01
CA TYR A 309 -42.64 -76.58 -108.12
C TYR A 309 -43.92 -77.01 -107.38
N VAL A 310 -44.15 -76.52 -106.15
CA VAL A 310 -45.26 -76.97 -105.28
C VAL A 310 -46.64 -76.64 -105.86
N PHE A 311 -46.80 -75.48 -106.50
CA PHE A 311 -48.09 -75.07 -107.09
C PHE A 311 -48.55 -75.96 -108.26
N ARG A 312 -47.66 -76.79 -108.83
CA ARG A 312 -47.95 -77.66 -109.98
C ARG A 312 -48.56 -79.01 -109.61
N GLU A 313 -48.41 -79.49 -108.37
CA GLU A 313 -48.89 -80.82 -107.95
C GLU A 313 -50.07 -80.79 -106.97
N GLN A 314 -50.22 -79.77 -106.12
CA GLN A 314 -51.16 -79.83 -105.00
C GLN A 314 -52.65 -79.76 -105.39
N THR A 315 -52.97 -79.43 -106.66
CA THR A 315 -54.33 -79.42 -107.21
C THR A 315 -54.95 -80.82 -107.40
N LYS A 316 -54.19 -81.90 -107.20
CA LYS A 316 -54.68 -83.28 -107.45
C LYS A 316 -55.18 -84.04 -106.21
N THR A 317 -54.80 -83.64 -105.00
CA THR A 317 -54.91 -84.52 -103.81
C THR A 317 -56.00 -84.13 -102.81
N GLN A 318 -56.81 -83.10 -103.09
CA GLN A 318 -57.72 -82.49 -102.11
C GLN A 318 -59.15 -83.10 -102.06
N ASN A 319 -59.44 -84.15 -102.84
CA ASN A 319 -60.83 -84.60 -103.10
C ASN A 319 -61.27 -85.93 -102.44
N ALA A 320 -60.51 -86.52 -101.50
CA ALA A 320 -60.77 -87.91 -101.05
C ALA A 320 -61.04 -88.13 -99.53
N GLU A 321 -60.58 -87.28 -98.61
CA GLU A 321 -60.54 -87.63 -97.16
C GLU A 321 -61.47 -86.78 -96.26
N CYS A 322 -62.66 -86.43 -96.74
CA CYS A 322 -63.65 -85.63 -96.00
C CYS A 322 -64.84 -86.44 -95.43
N ALA A 323 -64.74 -87.78 -95.33
CA ALA A 323 -65.93 -88.64 -95.15
C ALA A 323 -65.94 -89.60 -93.94
N HIS A 324 -64.81 -89.98 -93.33
CA HIS A 324 -64.79 -91.20 -92.46
C HIS A 324 -64.47 -91.04 -90.97
N GLN A 325 -63.94 -89.93 -90.47
CA GLN A 325 -63.54 -89.82 -89.05
C GLN A 325 -64.59 -89.16 -88.13
N VAL A 326 -65.60 -88.48 -88.67
CA VAL A 326 -66.65 -87.81 -87.88
C VAL A 326 -67.59 -88.80 -87.17
N SER A 327 -67.69 -90.04 -87.67
CA SER A 327 -68.62 -91.06 -87.14
C SER A 327 -68.16 -91.77 -85.84
N HIS A 328 -66.94 -91.51 -85.34
CA HIS A 328 -66.38 -92.18 -84.15
C HIS A 328 -66.44 -91.30 -82.87
N LEU A 329 -67.06 -90.12 -82.95
CA LEU A 329 -67.12 -89.14 -81.85
C LEU A 329 -67.88 -89.61 -80.58
N GLN A 330 -68.93 -90.43 -80.74
CA GLN A 330 -70.08 -90.36 -79.82
C GLN A 330 -70.13 -91.44 -78.72
N SER A 331 -69.18 -92.36 -78.63
CA SER A 331 -69.25 -93.50 -77.67
C SER A 331 -68.67 -93.19 -76.29
N THR A 332 -67.52 -92.51 -76.21
CA THR A 332 -66.73 -92.41 -74.96
C THR A 332 -67.33 -91.48 -73.90
N ILE A 333 -68.23 -90.57 -74.31
CA ILE A 333 -68.83 -89.54 -73.43
C ILE A 333 -69.91 -90.12 -72.49
N SER A 334 -70.35 -91.37 -72.70
CA SER A 334 -71.39 -92.01 -71.88
C SER A 334 -70.88 -92.78 -70.65
N GLN A 335 -69.57 -93.09 -70.55
CA GLN A 335 -69.07 -94.05 -69.55
C GLN A 335 -68.80 -93.44 -68.16
N LEU A 336 -68.22 -92.23 -68.08
CA LEU A 336 -67.74 -91.64 -66.81
C LEU A 336 -68.80 -90.82 -66.03
N ARG A 337 -70.07 -90.89 -66.45
CA ARG A 337 -71.22 -90.33 -65.69
C ARG A 337 -71.80 -91.31 -64.66
N SER A 338 -71.12 -92.42 -64.37
CA SER A 338 -71.58 -93.47 -63.45
C SER A 338 -70.96 -93.42 -62.04
N GLU A 339 -69.78 -92.83 -61.86
CA GLU A 339 -69.07 -92.79 -60.56
C GLU A 339 -69.52 -91.63 -59.64
N LEU A 340 -70.38 -90.72 -60.15
CA LEU A 340 -71.13 -89.74 -59.35
C LEU A 340 -72.21 -90.38 -58.43
N ARG A 341 -72.17 -91.70 -58.24
CA ARG A 341 -73.23 -92.51 -57.61
C ARG A 341 -72.78 -93.33 -56.39
N GLU A 342 -71.57 -93.07 -55.89
CA GLU A 342 -71.04 -93.58 -54.61
C GLU A 342 -70.62 -92.44 -53.66
N ALA A 343 -71.25 -91.27 -53.72
CA ALA A 343 -72.48 -91.04 -52.97
C ALA A 343 -72.46 -91.57 -51.52
N LYS A 344 -72.41 -90.61 -50.58
CA LYS A 344 -73.54 -90.45 -49.64
C LYS A 344 -73.76 -91.62 -48.65
N ARG A 345 -72.68 -92.29 -48.23
CA ARG A 345 -72.71 -93.49 -47.36
C ARG A 345 -72.01 -93.36 -46.00
N MET A 346 -71.45 -92.20 -45.63
CA MET A 346 -70.64 -92.01 -44.39
C MET A 346 -70.92 -90.71 -43.61
N HIS A 347 -72.07 -90.04 -43.84
CA HIS A 347 -72.47 -88.85 -43.08
C HIS A 347 -73.80 -89.02 -42.32
N GLU A 348 -74.22 -90.27 -42.06
CA GLU A 348 -75.52 -90.51 -41.41
C GLU A 348 -75.59 -91.71 -40.44
N ASP A 349 -74.49 -91.98 -39.74
CA ASP A 349 -74.54 -92.29 -38.29
C ASP A 349 -74.39 -90.94 -37.55
N LYS A 350 -75.35 -90.02 -37.66
CA LYS A 350 -76.53 -89.99 -36.78
C LYS A 350 -76.18 -90.21 -35.31
N LEU A 351 -75.99 -89.09 -34.63
CA LEU A 351 -76.89 -88.66 -33.55
C LEU A 351 -77.83 -89.78 -33.06
N LYS A 352 -77.27 -90.58 -32.15
CA LYS A 352 -77.97 -91.38 -31.16
C LYS A 352 -77.17 -91.28 -29.87
N ASP A 353 -77.78 -91.10 -28.71
CA ASP A 353 -79.13 -90.62 -28.45
C ASP A 353 -79.11 -90.04 -27.02
N LEU A 354 -79.96 -89.05 -26.78
CA LEU A 354 -80.76 -88.86 -25.57
C LEU A 354 -80.10 -89.17 -24.20
N GLU A 355 -79.94 -88.16 -23.35
CA GLU A 355 -81.04 -87.77 -22.44
C GLU A 355 -81.54 -88.96 -21.59
N LYS A 356 -80.93 -89.16 -20.41
CA LYS A 356 -81.66 -89.27 -19.12
C LYS A 356 -80.77 -89.56 -17.89
N GLU A 357 -80.91 -88.68 -16.90
CA GLU A 357 -81.45 -89.02 -15.57
C GLU A 357 -80.61 -89.81 -14.53
N SER A 358 -80.57 -89.25 -13.32
CA SER A 358 -80.37 -89.89 -12.01
C SER A 358 -78.97 -90.32 -11.51
N HIS A 359 -78.50 -89.51 -10.55
CA HIS A 359 -77.75 -89.84 -9.32
C HIS A 359 -78.15 -91.18 -8.61
N PRO A 360 -77.35 -91.70 -7.64
CA PRO A 360 -77.55 -91.30 -6.22
C PRO A 360 -76.30 -91.30 -5.29
N ALA A 361 -76.48 -90.68 -4.10
CA ALA A 361 -75.85 -90.94 -2.78
C ALA A 361 -74.32 -90.69 -2.59
N HIS A 362 -73.89 -89.71 -1.77
CA HIS A 362 -73.85 -89.67 -0.28
C HIS A 362 -72.68 -90.49 0.33
N SER A 363 -71.98 -90.07 1.39
CA SER A 363 -71.96 -88.85 2.22
C SER A 363 -70.51 -88.60 2.76
N GLU A 364 -70.11 -87.73 3.69
CA GLU A 364 -70.67 -86.71 4.61
C GLU A 364 -69.50 -85.74 5.01
N ALA A 365 -69.55 -84.71 5.87
CA ALA A 365 -70.58 -84.08 6.71
C ALA A 365 -70.26 -82.57 6.93
N GLY A 366 -71.27 -81.79 7.36
CA GLY A 366 -71.11 -80.73 8.37
C GLY A 366 -70.46 -79.42 7.92
N LYS A 367 -71.12 -78.48 7.21
CA LYS A 367 -72.32 -77.68 7.56
C LYS A 367 -72.25 -76.95 8.94
N PRO A 368 -72.74 -75.69 9.03
CA PRO A 368 -72.62 -74.60 8.04
C PRO A 368 -72.46 -73.17 8.68
N GLN A 369 -72.26 -72.16 7.83
CA GLN A 369 -72.98 -70.86 7.73
C GLN A 369 -73.69 -70.30 9.00
N THR A 370 -73.77 -69.01 9.33
CA THR A 370 -73.65 -67.69 8.64
C THR A 370 -73.90 -66.61 9.73
N ALA A 371 -73.78 -65.28 9.58
CA ALA A 371 -73.38 -64.30 8.56
C ALA A 371 -73.07 -62.97 9.31
N GLN A 372 -72.65 -61.93 8.57
CA GLN A 372 -72.78 -60.50 8.93
C GLN A 372 -72.07 -60.00 10.21
N ASP A 373 -70.88 -59.42 10.03
CA ASP A 373 -70.69 -57.95 9.87
C ASP A 373 -71.62 -57.00 10.67
N PRO A 374 -71.13 -55.86 11.22
CA PRO A 374 -69.88 -55.68 11.98
C PRO A 374 -70.04 -54.79 13.25
N CYS A 375 -68.94 -54.70 14.03
CA CYS A 375 -68.58 -53.56 14.92
C CYS A 375 -69.46 -53.25 16.16
N GLY A 376 -68.83 -52.98 17.31
CA GLY A 376 -69.50 -52.45 18.50
C GLY A 376 -68.75 -52.74 19.81
N GLN A 377 -68.09 -51.73 20.36
CA GLN A 377 -67.20 -51.86 21.52
C GLN A 377 -67.89 -51.50 22.84
N GLU A 378 -67.54 -52.24 23.89
CA GLU A 378 -67.39 -51.81 25.29
C GLU A 378 -68.57 -51.37 26.20
N SER A 379 -68.47 -51.95 27.41
CA SER A 379 -68.64 -51.35 28.75
C SER A 379 -69.94 -51.60 29.52
N GLY A 380 -69.75 -52.07 30.77
CA GLY A 380 -70.81 -52.44 31.70
C GLY A 380 -70.27 -52.75 33.10
N SER A 381 -69.94 -51.70 33.85
CA SER A 381 -70.09 -51.56 35.32
C SER A 381 -69.56 -52.63 36.31
N LEU A 382 -68.69 -52.16 37.20
CA LEU A 382 -68.45 -52.58 38.60
C LEU A 382 -67.94 -54.02 38.88
N GLU A 383 -66.66 -54.03 39.21
CA GLU A 383 -66.05 -54.90 40.22
C GLU A 383 -66.58 -54.54 41.63
N ASP A 384 -67.16 -55.52 42.34
CA ASP A 384 -67.17 -55.68 43.82
C ASP A 384 -68.14 -56.81 44.27
N GLN A 385 -68.06 -57.96 43.59
CA GLN A 385 -68.82 -59.17 43.93
C GLN A 385 -67.98 -60.44 43.85
N ILE A 386 -66.83 -60.46 44.54
CA ILE A 386 -66.15 -61.71 44.86
C ILE A 386 -65.71 -61.68 46.33
N HIS A 387 -65.93 -62.82 47.00
CA HIS A 387 -65.60 -63.13 48.40
C HIS A 387 -66.65 -62.70 49.44
N GLN A 388 -67.69 -63.48 49.76
CA GLN A 388 -67.84 -64.95 49.72
C GLN A 388 -66.72 -65.70 50.46
N LEU A 389 -67.08 -66.46 51.51
CA LEU A 389 -66.15 -67.17 52.42
C LEU A 389 -65.36 -66.16 53.30
N MET A 390 -65.38 -66.28 54.63
CA MET A 390 -64.51 -67.26 55.30
C MET A 390 -64.98 -67.70 56.70
N THR A 391 -66.16 -67.29 57.19
CA THR A 391 -66.44 -67.27 58.65
C THR A 391 -67.35 -68.37 59.21
N GLU A 392 -67.82 -69.36 58.44
CA GLU A 392 -68.74 -70.41 58.95
C GLU A 392 -68.07 -71.73 59.36
N LEU A 393 -66.94 -72.12 58.75
CA LEU A 393 -66.53 -73.53 58.78
C LEU A 393 -65.66 -73.96 59.99
N HIS A 394 -66.33 -74.10 61.14
CA HIS A 394 -66.09 -75.14 62.16
C HIS A 394 -64.79 -74.98 62.98
N LYS A 395 -64.77 -74.66 64.28
CA LYS A 395 -65.66 -74.89 65.44
C LYS A 395 -65.84 -76.34 65.91
N LYS A 396 -65.71 -77.38 65.07
CA LYS A 396 -66.27 -78.70 65.46
C LYS A 396 -65.39 -79.93 65.38
N ASP A 397 -64.21 -79.85 64.79
CA ASP A 397 -63.29 -80.97 64.73
C ASP A 397 -62.09 -80.69 65.65
N ILE A 398 -61.69 -81.51 66.63
CA ILE A 398 -62.05 -82.87 67.09
C ILE A 398 -61.60 -82.94 68.60
N GLU A 399 -61.48 -84.12 69.21
CA GLU A 399 -60.50 -84.46 70.28
C GLU A 399 -60.71 -84.10 71.77
N LEU A 400 -61.59 -83.18 72.21
CA LEU A 400 -61.73 -82.88 73.66
C LEU A 400 -62.30 -84.06 74.51
N TYR A 401 -62.47 -85.22 73.88
CA TYR A 401 -62.92 -86.49 74.44
C TYR A 401 -61.80 -87.29 75.16
N LEU A 402 -60.50 -87.02 74.91
CA LEU A 402 -59.42 -87.89 75.40
C LEU A 402 -58.84 -87.56 76.81
N GLN A 403 -58.97 -86.33 77.33
CA GLN A 403 -58.13 -85.91 78.47
C GLN A 403 -58.69 -86.23 79.88
N LYS A 404 -59.83 -86.93 80.00
CA LYS A 404 -60.50 -87.15 81.31
C LYS A 404 -59.77 -88.12 82.26
N GLU A 405 -58.93 -89.01 81.75
CA GLU A 405 -58.55 -90.21 82.52
C GLU A 405 -57.21 -90.13 83.30
N GLN A 406 -56.39 -89.10 83.07
CA GLN A 406 -55.05 -89.02 83.69
C GLN A 406 -55.05 -88.41 85.11
N ASN A 407 -56.13 -87.72 85.53
CA ASN A 407 -56.20 -86.98 86.80
C ASN A 407 -56.21 -87.85 88.09
N LYS A 408 -56.32 -89.18 87.97
CA LYS A 408 -56.45 -90.08 89.13
C LYS A 408 -55.18 -90.20 89.98
N TRP A 409 -54.03 -89.72 89.49
CA TRP A 409 -52.71 -89.92 90.12
C TRP A 409 -52.28 -88.82 91.11
N ILE A 410 -53.08 -87.75 91.31
CA ILE A 410 -52.67 -86.55 92.06
C ILE A 410 -53.01 -86.61 93.57
N TRP A 411 -53.99 -87.42 93.99
CA TRP A 411 -54.61 -87.31 95.32
C TRP A 411 -53.74 -87.75 96.51
N ASP A 412 -52.76 -88.63 96.32
CA ASP A 412 -51.98 -89.23 97.42
C ASP A 412 -50.91 -88.29 98.02
N ARG A 413 -51.09 -86.96 97.91
CA ARG A 413 -50.14 -85.92 98.36
C ARG A 413 -50.64 -85.01 99.49
N ASN A 414 -51.92 -85.04 99.87
CA ASN A 414 -52.55 -84.01 100.74
C ASN A 414 -52.83 -84.41 102.21
N THR A 415 -52.27 -85.51 102.72
CA THR A 415 -52.56 -85.97 104.10
C THR A 415 -51.99 -85.07 105.22
N ASP A 416 -51.04 -84.19 104.91
CA ASP A 416 -50.25 -83.46 105.90
C ASP A 416 -50.93 -82.20 106.51
N ASP A 417 -52.08 -81.73 105.98
CA ASP A 417 -52.70 -80.44 106.37
C ASP A 417 -53.53 -80.46 107.69
N SER A 418 -53.87 -81.63 108.24
CA SER A 418 -55.02 -81.76 109.16
C SER A 418 -54.84 -81.25 110.62
N ILE A 419 -53.65 -80.83 111.05
CA ILE A 419 -53.30 -80.72 112.49
C ILE A 419 -53.67 -79.37 113.15
N ILE A 420 -54.13 -78.37 112.40
CA ILE A 420 -54.12 -76.95 112.82
C ILE A 420 -55.39 -76.45 113.59
N ILE A 421 -56.50 -77.21 113.65
CA ILE A 421 -57.84 -76.65 113.93
C ILE A 421 -58.26 -76.47 115.43
N ASP A 422 -57.75 -77.26 116.38
CA ASP A 422 -58.50 -77.58 117.62
C ASP A 422 -58.47 -76.53 118.78
N HIS A 423 -57.98 -75.31 118.55
CA HIS A 423 -57.62 -74.35 119.61
C HIS A 423 -58.78 -73.47 120.19
N LEU A 424 -59.90 -73.31 119.48
CA LEU A 424 -60.80 -72.14 119.62
C LEU A 424 -61.92 -72.17 120.69
N ARG A 425 -62.13 -73.25 121.47
CA ARG A 425 -63.44 -73.51 122.14
C ARG A 425 -63.74 -72.88 123.53
N ARG A 426 -62.86 -72.07 124.14
CA ARG A 426 -62.83 -71.90 125.62
C ARG A 426 -63.37 -70.58 126.22
N GLU A 427 -64.15 -69.78 125.48
CA GLU A 427 -64.32 -68.34 125.78
C GLU A 427 -65.75 -67.87 126.23
N LEU A 428 -66.74 -68.77 126.34
CA LEU A 428 -68.16 -68.39 126.26
C LEU A 428 -68.87 -68.00 127.59
N ASP A 429 -68.52 -68.60 128.74
CA ASP A 429 -69.42 -68.66 129.91
C ASP A 429 -69.56 -67.38 130.75
N ASN A 430 -68.68 -66.39 130.59
CA ASN A 430 -68.50 -65.31 131.58
C ASN A 430 -69.56 -64.17 131.53
N LYS A 431 -70.74 -64.40 130.92
CA LYS A 431 -71.70 -63.34 130.52
C LYS A 431 -72.99 -63.22 131.33
N THR A 432 -73.31 -64.18 132.20
CA THR A 432 -74.72 -64.38 132.65
C THR A 432 -75.17 -63.51 133.84
N THR A 433 -74.27 -63.07 134.73
CA THR A 433 -74.66 -62.58 136.09
C THR A 433 -75.08 -61.11 136.19
N GLN A 434 -74.89 -60.27 135.15
CA GLN A 434 -75.19 -58.83 135.21
C GLN A 434 -76.68 -58.44 135.05
N LEU A 435 -77.57 -59.39 134.76
CA LEU A 435 -78.93 -59.10 134.29
C LEU A 435 -79.92 -58.59 135.36
N GLN A 436 -79.87 -59.07 136.61
CA GLN A 436 -80.97 -58.83 137.57
C GLN A 436 -81.09 -57.40 138.09
N HIS A 437 -79.99 -56.66 138.28
CA HIS A 437 -80.05 -55.29 138.81
C HIS A 437 -80.79 -54.32 137.86
N MET A 438 -80.72 -54.56 136.55
CA MET A 438 -81.32 -53.72 135.51
C MET A 438 -82.86 -53.69 135.56
N GLU A 439 -83.53 -54.66 136.20
CA GLU A 439 -84.99 -54.78 136.09
C GLU A 439 -85.76 -53.72 136.90
N SER A 440 -85.27 -53.34 138.08
CA SER A 440 -85.99 -52.41 138.97
C SER A 440 -85.99 -50.97 138.43
N THR A 441 -84.86 -50.51 137.84
CA THR A 441 -84.73 -49.20 137.20
C THR A 441 -85.66 -49.05 135.98
N VAL A 442 -85.93 -50.12 135.25
CA VAL A 442 -86.85 -50.12 134.09
C VAL A 442 -88.30 -49.81 134.48
N LYS A 443 -88.76 -50.16 135.69
CA LYS A 443 -90.16 -49.93 136.10
C LYS A 443 -90.48 -48.45 136.33
N ALA A 444 -89.56 -47.67 136.91
CA ALA A 444 -89.77 -46.24 137.17
C ALA A 444 -89.82 -45.41 135.87
N VAL A 445 -88.85 -45.61 134.97
CA VAL A 445 -88.74 -44.89 133.68
C VAL A 445 -90.00 -45.06 132.81
N ARG A 446 -90.67 -46.23 132.92
CA ARG A 446 -91.85 -46.57 132.12
C ARG A 446 -93.05 -45.65 132.40
N ALA A 447 -93.24 -45.19 133.64
CA ALA A 447 -94.41 -44.40 134.04
C ALA A 447 -94.34 -42.94 133.55
N GLU A 448 -93.15 -42.33 133.57
CA GLU A 448 -92.96 -40.95 133.11
C GLU A 448 -93.00 -40.83 131.59
N CYS A 449 -92.47 -41.83 130.88
CA CYS A 449 -92.53 -41.90 129.42
C CYS A 449 -93.97 -41.83 128.89
N HIS A 450 -94.93 -42.47 129.59
CA HIS A 450 -96.32 -42.60 129.14
C HIS A 450 -97.07 -41.25 129.05
N ARG A 451 -96.86 -40.33 130.02
CA ARG A 451 -97.49 -38.98 129.97
C ARG A 451 -96.89 -38.07 128.89
N LYS A 452 -95.67 -38.35 128.43
CA LYS A 452 -94.99 -37.54 127.41
C LYS A 452 -95.56 -37.84 126.01
N THR A 453 -95.88 -39.10 125.74
CA THR A 453 -96.40 -39.56 124.44
C THR A 453 -97.80 -39.04 124.12
N GLU A 454 -98.71 -38.95 125.10
CA GLU A 454 -100.10 -38.51 124.86
C GLU A 454 -100.19 -37.08 124.31
N ARG A 455 -99.35 -36.15 124.79
CA ARG A 455 -99.36 -34.75 124.33
C ARG A 455 -98.84 -34.57 122.91
N GLN A 456 -97.89 -35.41 122.47
CA GLN A 456 -97.35 -35.33 121.10
C GLN A 456 -98.38 -35.79 120.05
N MET A 457 -99.23 -36.76 120.37
CA MET A 457 -100.20 -37.32 119.43
C MET A 457 -101.24 -36.29 118.94
N ALA A 458 -101.69 -35.39 119.82
CA ALA A 458 -102.68 -34.37 119.46
C ALA A 458 -102.15 -33.38 118.39
N ALA A 459 -100.93 -32.85 118.58
CA ALA A 459 -100.32 -31.89 117.68
C ALA A 459 -99.97 -32.47 116.29
N ILE A 460 -99.72 -33.79 116.20
CA ILE A 460 -99.45 -34.46 114.93
C ILE A 460 -100.72 -34.53 114.05
N LYS A 461 -101.91 -34.68 114.65
CA LYS A 461 -103.16 -34.85 113.91
C LYS A 461 -103.52 -33.62 113.07
N GLU A 462 -103.49 -32.42 113.68
CA GLU A 462 -103.83 -31.15 113.02
C GLU A 462 -102.91 -30.86 111.82
N LYS A 463 -101.61 -31.12 111.98
CA LYS A 463 -100.62 -30.90 110.91
C LYS A 463 -100.95 -31.69 109.64
N ASN A 464 -101.46 -32.92 109.76
CA ASN A 464 -101.77 -33.79 108.63
C ASN A 464 -102.94 -33.28 107.77
N GLU A 465 -103.95 -32.65 108.37
CA GLU A 465 -105.12 -32.13 107.64
C GLU A 465 -104.76 -30.94 106.74
N SER A 466 -103.75 -30.15 107.12
CA SER A 466 -103.26 -29.02 106.31
C SER A 466 -102.55 -29.47 105.03
N ILE A 467 -101.80 -30.59 105.10
CA ILE A 467 -101.00 -31.13 104.00
C ILE A 467 -101.90 -31.61 102.85
N GLY A 468 -103.05 -32.22 103.16
CA GLY A 468 -103.98 -32.73 102.15
C GLY A 468 -104.54 -31.66 101.20
N ARG A 469 -104.76 -30.42 101.68
CA ARG A 469 -105.26 -29.32 100.83
C ARG A 469 -104.22 -28.83 99.82
N ILE A 470 -102.95 -28.76 100.24
CA ILE A 470 -101.84 -28.32 99.37
C ILE A 470 -101.68 -29.29 98.19
N SER A 471 -101.74 -30.60 98.45
CA SER A 471 -101.58 -31.64 97.43
C SER A 471 -102.58 -31.54 96.28
N SER A 472 -103.83 -31.10 96.53
CA SER A 472 -104.86 -30.97 95.49
C SER A 472 -104.57 -29.83 94.50
N LEU A 473 -104.07 -28.69 94.98
CA LEU A 473 -103.73 -27.54 94.12
C LEU A 473 -102.49 -27.82 93.28
N THR A 474 -101.50 -28.55 93.82
CA THR A 474 -100.32 -28.98 93.06
C THR A 474 -100.70 -29.77 91.81
N VAL A 475 -101.66 -30.70 91.91
CA VAL A 475 -102.08 -31.53 90.76
C VAL A 475 -102.70 -30.73 89.62
N GLN A 476 -103.52 -29.69 89.92
CA GLN A 476 -104.11 -28.86 88.85
C GLN A 476 -103.06 -27.99 88.14
N LEU A 477 -102.05 -27.51 88.87
CA LEU A 477 -100.96 -26.73 88.27
C LEU A 477 -100.12 -27.57 87.29
N GLU A 478 -99.85 -28.84 87.61
CA GLU A 478 -99.10 -29.71 86.70
C GLU A 478 -99.92 -30.07 85.44
N LEU A 479 -101.24 -30.24 85.55
CA LEU A 479 -102.12 -30.52 84.40
C LEU A 479 -102.13 -29.36 83.37
N THR A 480 -102.04 -28.11 83.82
CA THR A 480 -102.02 -26.95 82.90
C THR A 480 -100.64 -26.74 82.27
N LYS A 481 -99.55 -26.95 83.03
CA LYS A 481 -98.18 -26.98 82.51
C LYS A 481 -98.00 -28.04 81.41
N GLU A 482 -98.55 -29.25 81.61
CA GLU A 482 -98.54 -30.34 80.64
C GLU A 482 -99.15 -29.93 79.29
N LYS A 483 -100.35 -29.32 79.33
CA LYS A 483 -101.04 -28.86 78.10
C LYS A 483 -100.26 -27.78 77.36
N LEU A 484 -99.66 -26.83 78.09
CA LEU A 484 -98.83 -25.78 77.48
C LEU A 484 -97.57 -26.36 76.81
N ARG A 485 -96.96 -27.40 77.40
CA ARG A 485 -95.79 -28.08 76.82
C ARG A 485 -96.11 -28.68 75.45
N LYS A 486 -97.21 -29.43 75.33
CA LYS A 486 -97.63 -30.07 74.08
C LYS A 486 -97.87 -29.07 72.93
N VAL A 487 -98.58 -27.98 73.20
CA VAL A 487 -98.81 -26.94 72.18
C VAL A 487 -97.50 -26.28 71.73
N LYS A 488 -96.54 -26.11 72.64
CA LYS A 488 -95.19 -25.63 72.30
C LYS A 488 -94.43 -26.63 71.43
N GLU A 489 -94.48 -27.92 71.77
CA GLU A 489 -93.85 -29.01 71.01
C GLU A 489 -94.43 -29.08 69.58
N ASP A 490 -95.76 -29.08 69.42
CA ASP A 490 -96.45 -29.09 68.13
C ASP A 490 -96.06 -27.87 67.26
N LEU A 491 -96.00 -26.68 67.86
CA LEU A 491 -95.58 -25.46 67.16
C LEU A 491 -94.12 -25.56 66.68
N THR A 492 -93.20 -26.06 67.52
CA THR A 492 -91.80 -26.28 67.11
C THR A 492 -91.67 -27.34 66.01
N ALA A 493 -92.49 -28.39 66.03
CA ALA A 493 -92.48 -29.40 64.97
C ALA A 493 -92.96 -28.83 63.63
N LYS A 494 -93.96 -27.95 63.64
CA LYS A 494 -94.42 -27.24 62.44
C LYS A 494 -93.41 -26.22 61.92
N GLN A 495 -92.71 -25.51 62.81
CA GLN A 495 -91.63 -24.58 62.43
C GLN A 495 -90.50 -25.31 61.70
N VAL A 496 -89.99 -26.42 62.25
CA VAL A 496 -88.94 -27.23 61.61
C VAL A 496 -89.41 -27.82 60.27
N GLY A 497 -90.70 -28.22 60.17
CA GLY A 497 -91.29 -28.68 58.93
C GLY A 497 -91.33 -27.60 57.83
N LEU A 498 -91.62 -26.35 58.19
CA LEU A 498 -91.59 -25.22 57.28
C LEU A 498 -90.16 -24.90 56.82
N GLU A 499 -89.21 -24.77 57.74
CA GLU A 499 -87.79 -24.52 57.43
C GLU A 499 -87.20 -25.60 56.52
N THR A 500 -87.59 -26.85 56.72
CA THR A 500 -87.17 -27.97 55.84
C THR A 500 -87.76 -27.82 54.43
N ALA A 501 -89.03 -27.42 54.30
CA ALA A 501 -89.67 -27.18 53.01
C ALA A 501 -89.07 -25.95 52.28
N GLU A 502 -88.81 -24.85 53.00
CA GLU A 502 -88.15 -23.66 52.45
C GLU A 502 -86.74 -23.97 51.94
N LYS A 503 -85.99 -24.80 52.68
CA LYS A 503 -84.70 -25.30 52.21
C LYS A 503 -84.83 -26.15 50.95
N MET A 504 -85.76 -27.10 50.92
CA MET A 504 -86.01 -27.93 49.72
C MET A 504 -86.41 -27.09 48.50
N VAL A 505 -87.20 -26.03 48.67
CA VAL A 505 -87.53 -25.09 47.59
C VAL A 505 -86.28 -24.33 47.15
N SER A 506 -85.43 -23.87 48.07
CA SER A 506 -84.16 -23.20 47.74
C SER A 506 -83.21 -24.12 46.95
N ASP A 507 -83.06 -25.37 47.40
CA ASP A 507 -82.23 -26.39 46.75
C ASP A 507 -82.75 -26.73 45.34
N LEU A 508 -84.08 -26.81 45.16
CA LEU A 508 -84.72 -27.03 43.85
C LEU A 508 -84.58 -25.82 42.92
N VAL A 509 -84.71 -24.59 43.43
CA VAL A 509 -84.51 -23.35 42.64
C VAL A 509 -83.05 -23.26 42.17
N ALA A 510 -82.08 -23.54 43.04
CA ALA A 510 -80.67 -23.57 42.67
C ALA A 510 -80.39 -24.64 41.59
N CYS A 511 -80.96 -25.85 41.74
CA CYS A 511 -80.84 -26.91 40.75
C CYS A 511 -81.47 -26.51 39.39
N LEU A 512 -82.66 -25.89 39.39
CA LEU A 512 -83.29 -25.39 38.17
C LEU A 512 -82.45 -24.31 37.49
N GLN A 513 -81.90 -23.37 38.25
CA GLN A 513 -81.05 -22.29 37.71
C GLN A 513 -79.72 -22.83 37.15
N GLU A 514 -79.14 -23.86 37.78
CA GLU A 514 -78.00 -24.60 37.22
C GLU A 514 -78.38 -25.26 35.89
N LYS A 515 -79.50 -25.99 35.82
CA LYS A 515 -79.96 -26.64 34.58
C LYS A 515 -80.33 -25.65 33.48
N GLU A 516 -80.86 -24.48 33.83
CA GLU A 516 -81.12 -23.40 32.89
C GLU A 516 -79.81 -22.83 32.33
N SER A 517 -78.81 -22.55 33.19
CA SER A 517 -77.49 -22.09 32.74
C SER A 517 -76.77 -23.12 31.85
N ALA A 518 -76.86 -24.41 32.17
CA ALA A 518 -76.31 -25.49 31.36
C ALA A 518 -77.03 -25.63 30.00
N ARG A 519 -78.36 -25.41 29.98
CA ARG A 519 -79.15 -25.35 28.75
C ARG A 519 -78.77 -24.15 27.88
N GLU A 520 -78.54 -22.98 28.46
CA GLU A 520 -78.08 -21.80 27.72
C GLU A 520 -76.68 -22.01 27.10
N VAL A 521 -75.77 -22.69 27.81
CA VAL A 521 -74.47 -23.13 27.27
C VAL A 521 -74.70 -24.04 26.06
N ALA A 522 -75.47 -25.12 26.23
CA ALA A 522 -75.76 -26.06 25.13
C ALA A 522 -76.52 -25.43 23.95
N GLU A 523 -77.36 -24.42 24.19
CA GLU A 523 -78.05 -23.68 23.12
C GLU A 523 -77.09 -22.76 22.37
N ARG A 524 -76.14 -22.11 23.06
CA ARG A 524 -75.06 -21.35 22.43
C ARG A 524 -74.16 -22.26 21.60
N GLU A 525 -73.74 -23.39 22.15
CA GLU A 525 -72.92 -24.38 21.44
C GLU A 525 -73.65 -24.95 20.21
N THR A 526 -74.94 -25.28 20.30
CA THR A 526 -75.68 -25.74 19.11
C THR A 526 -75.94 -24.62 18.11
N LYS A 527 -76.04 -23.34 18.51
CA LYS A 527 -76.06 -22.21 17.55
C LYS A 527 -74.72 -22.08 16.84
N GLU A 528 -73.62 -22.19 17.56
CA GLU A 528 -72.25 -22.12 17.02
C GLU A 528 -71.91 -23.32 16.11
N LEU A 529 -72.31 -24.54 16.47
CA LEU A 529 -72.16 -25.70 15.59
C LEU A 529 -73.02 -25.59 14.32
N ARG A 530 -74.18 -24.90 14.39
CA ARG A 530 -75.02 -24.62 13.22
C ARG A 530 -74.43 -23.55 12.31
N SER A 531 -73.83 -22.48 12.85
CA SER A 531 -73.10 -21.50 12.03
C SER A 531 -71.85 -22.12 11.40
N GLN A 532 -71.06 -22.90 12.16
CA GLN A 532 -69.91 -23.63 11.63
C GLN A 532 -70.30 -24.64 10.53
N LEU A 533 -71.41 -25.37 10.69
CA LEU A 533 -71.92 -26.27 9.65
C LEU A 533 -72.39 -25.49 8.41
N GLY A 534 -73.04 -24.34 8.60
CA GLY A 534 -73.44 -23.45 7.51
C GLY A 534 -72.24 -22.91 6.73
N ASN A 535 -71.21 -22.44 7.44
CA ASN A 535 -69.95 -21.97 6.86
C ASN A 535 -69.25 -23.11 6.09
N ARG A 536 -69.10 -24.30 6.69
CA ARG A 536 -68.55 -25.48 6.01
C ARG A 536 -69.34 -25.91 4.78
N MET A 537 -70.67 -25.75 4.79
CA MET A 537 -71.49 -26.05 3.61
C MET A 537 -71.30 -25.00 2.50
N GLN A 538 -71.10 -23.73 2.84
CA GLN A 538 -70.71 -22.68 1.89
C GLN A 538 -69.29 -22.91 1.34
N GLU A 539 -68.34 -23.29 2.19
CA GLU A 539 -66.98 -23.70 1.80
C GLU A 539 -67.01 -24.91 0.85
N LEU A 540 -67.79 -25.95 1.15
CA LEU A 540 -67.96 -27.11 0.27
C LEU A 540 -68.61 -26.73 -1.07
N GLN A 541 -69.58 -25.81 -1.08
CA GLN A 541 -70.16 -25.31 -2.33
C GLN A 541 -69.16 -24.46 -3.12
N HIS A 542 -68.32 -23.65 -2.45
CA HIS A 542 -67.23 -22.93 -3.10
C HIS A 542 -66.19 -23.90 -3.68
N LEU A 543 -65.77 -24.91 -2.93
CA LEU A 543 -64.85 -25.95 -3.38
C LEU A 543 -65.43 -26.74 -4.56
N LYS A 544 -66.73 -27.02 -4.59
CA LYS A 544 -67.41 -27.66 -5.74
C LYS A 544 -67.42 -26.75 -6.98
N ASN A 545 -67.66 -25.45 -6.81
CA ASN A 545 -67.56 -24.49 -7.91
C ASN A 545 -66.11 -24.37 -8.42
N GLU A 546 -65.13 -24.41 -7.52
CA GLU A 546 -63.71 -24.39 -7.88
C GLU A 546 -63.27 -25.71 -8.54
N GLU A 547 -63.81 -26.86 -8.12
CA GLU A 547 -63.64 -28.17 -8.77
C GLU A 547 -64.20 -28.17 -10.20
N GLU A 548 -65.31 -27.48 -10.44
CA GLU A 548 -65.88 -27.27 -11.77
C GLU A 548 -64.96 -26.37 -12.63
N ARG A 549 -64.45 -25.27 -12.08
CA ARG A 549 -63.45 -24.43 -12.76
C ARG A 549 -62.13 -25.16 -13.00
N LEU A 550 -61.72 -26.05 -12.11
CA LEU A 550 -60.55 -26.92 -12.29
C LEU A 550 -60.78 -27.95 -13.39
N ARG A 551 -62.00 -28.46 -13.59
CA ARG A 551 -62.34 -29.28 -14.77
C ARG A 551 -62.28 -28.46 -16.06
N ASP A 552 -62.82 -27.25 -16.06
CA ASP A 552 -62.76 -26.36 -17.22
C ASP A 552 -61.30 -26.06 -17.57
N VAL A 553 -60.49 -25.62 -16.60
CA VAL A 553 -59.04 -25.38 -16.74
C VAL A 553 -58.30 -26.66 -17.13
N GLN A 554 -58.68 -27.85 -16.65
CA GLN A 554 -58.10 -29.11 -17.10
C GLN A 554 -58.39 -29.35 -18.58
N SER A 555 -59.62 -29.11 -19.05
CA SER A 555 -59.99 -29.25 -20.46
C SER A 555 -59.30 -28.22 -21.35
N GLU A 556 -59.08 -27.00 -20.85
CA GLU A 556 -58.25 -25.98 -21.50
C GLU A 556 -56.78 -26.42 -21.52
N CYS A 557 -56.24 -26.99 -20.44
CA CYS A 557 -54.89 -27.53 -20.39
C CYS A 557 -54.70 -28.71 -21.34
N GLU A 558 -55.68 -29.61 -21.48
CA GLU A 558 -55.66 -30.71 -22.46
C GLU A 558 -55.69 -30.16 -23.89
N THR A 559 -56.52 -29.15 -24.16
CA THR A 559 -56.58 -28.44 -25.45
C THR A 559 -55.27 -27.72 -25.76
N LEU A 560 -54.70 -26.99 -24.80
CA LEU A 560 -53.41 -26.31 -24.91
C LEU A 560 -52.26 -27.30 -25.05
N LYS A 561 -52.33 -28.47 -24.42
CA LYS A 561 -51.35 -29.55 -24.60
C LYS A 561 -51.40 -30.14 -26.00
N LEU A 562 -52.59 -30.34 -26.57
CA LEU A 562 -52.74 -30.73 -27.98
C LEU A 562 -52.22 -29.65 -28.93
N GLN A 563 -52.51 -28.36 -28.66
CA GLN A 563 -51.94 -27.25 -29.41
C GLN A 563 -50.41 -27.19 -29.26
N LEU A 564 -49.87 -27.43 -28.06
CA LEU A 564 -48.43 -27.45 -27.81
C LEU A 564 -47.77 -28.60 -28.58
N VAL A 565 -48.32 -29.80 -28.58
CA VAL A 565 -47.82 -30.93 -29.39
C VAL A 565 -47.85 -30.61 -30.89
N GLU A 566 -48.88 -29.93 -31.38
CA GLU A 566 -48.93 -29.50 -32.79
C GLU A 566 -47.94 -28.36 -33.09
N LYS A 567 -47.75 -27.40 -32.16
CA LYS A 567 -46.71 -26.37 -32.26
C LYS A 567 -45.32 -26.98 -32.20
N GLU A 568 -45.12 -28.00 -31.38
CA GLU A 568 -43.87 -28.72 -31.23
C GLU A 568 -43.60 -29.56 -32.48
N ARG A 569 -44.61 -30.20 -33.10
CA ARG A 569 -44.51 -30.82 -34.44
C ARG A 569 -44.14 -29.81 -35.53
N ILE A 570 -44.68 -28.60 -35.48
CA ILE A 570 -44.32 -27.49 -36.38
C ILE A 570 -42.89 -27.00 -36.12
N ILE A 571 -42.49 -26.87 -34.85
CA ILE A 571 -41.12 -26.55 -34.44
C ILE A 571 -40.17 -27.65 -34.91
N ASP A 572 -40.55 -28.92 -34.85
CA ASP A 572 -39.78 -30.07 -35.34
C ASP A 572 -39.54 -30.01 -36.86
N ILE A 573 -40.55 -29.55 -37.61
CA ILE A 573 -40.43 -29.30 -39.06
C ILE A 573 -39.53 -28.09 -39.31
N PHE A 574 -39.70 -26.99 -38.56
CA PHE A 574 -38.83 -25.83 -38.68
C PHE A 574 -37.40 -26.12 -38.22
N GLN A 575 -37.19 -26.97 -37.22
CA GLN A 575 -35.89 -27.40 -36.74
C GLN A 575 -35.20 -28.22 -37.82
N LYS A 576 -35.88 -29.19 -38.44
CA LYS A 576 -35.34 -29.92 -39.59
C LYS A 576 -35.02 -28.99 -40.77
N GLN A 577 -35.82 -27.96 -41.03
CA GLN A 577 -35.51 -26.94 -42.03
C GLN A 577 -34.32 -26.05 -41.61
N ILE A 578 -34.23 -25.67 -40.33
CA ILE A 578 -33.12 -24.92 -39.75
C ILE A 578 -31.85 -25.76 -39.77
N ASP A 579 -31.90 -27.06 -39.55
CA ASP A 579 -30.76 -27.97 -39.59
C ASP A 579 -30.22 -28.08 -41.03
N ILE A 580 -31.12 -28.21 -42.02
CA ILE A 580 -30.76 -28.17 -43.44
C ILE A 580 -30.15 -26.81 -43.81
N ILE A 581 -30.78 -25.71 -43.40
CA ILE A 581 -30.27 -24.35 -43.65
C ILE A 581 -28.94 -24.14 -42.92
N THR A 582 -28.77 -24.64 -41.69
CA THR A 582 -27.55 -24.54 -40.88
C THR A 582 -26.45 -25.43 -41.44
N GLN A 583 -26.77 -26.55 -42.07
CA GLN A 583 -25.82 -27.36 -42.81
C GLN A 583 -25.34 -26.63 -44.07
N ILE A 584 -26.25 -25.99 -44.82
CA ILE A 584 -25.91 -25.20 -46.02
C ILE A 584 -25.13 -23.94 -45.65
N VAL A 585 -25.59 -23.18 -44.65
CA VAL A 585 -24.92 -21.99 -44.11
C VAL A 585 -23.59 -22.38 -43.47
N GLY A 586 -23.50 -23.53 -42.80
CA GLY A 586 -22.25 -24.07 -42.26
C GLY A 586 -21.28 -24.52 -43.35
N GLN A 587 -21.78 -25.05 -44.48
CA GLN A 587 -20.97 -25.33 -45.66
C GLN A 587 -20.49 -24.04 -46.32
N HIS A 588 -21.36 -23.06 -46.54
CA HIS A 588 -20.99 -21.74 -47.05
C HIS A 588 -20.03 -21.00 -46.11
N SER A 589 -20.21 -21.13 -44.80
CA SER A 589 -19.33 -20.55 -43.77
C SER A 589 -17.97 -21.24 -43.75
N ARG A 590 -17.89 -22.56 -43.95
CA ARG A 590 -16.62 -23.27 -44.16
C ARG A 590 -15.93 -22.83 -45.46
N THR A 591 -16.65 -22.70 -46.57
CA THR A 591 -16.09 -22.21 -47.84
C THR A 591 -15.64 -20.76 -47.75
N ALA A 592 -16.46 -19.87 -47.18
CA ALA A 592 -16.13 -18.47 -46.96
C ALA A 592 -14.99 -18.29 -45.94
N GLY A 593 -14.94 -19.13 -44.91
CA GLY A 593 -13.84 -19.19 -43.95
C GLY A 593 -12.54 -19.65 -44.61
N ALA A 594 -12.59 -20.67 -45.48
CA ALA A 594 -11.43 -21.08 -46.28
C ALA A 594 -10.96 -19.96 -47.22
N MET A 595 -11.89 -19.27 -47.90
CA MET A 595 -11.58 -18.10 -48.74
C MET A 595 -11.04 -16.91 -47.94
N GLU A 596 -11.54 -16.66 -46.74
CA GLU A 596 -11.04 -15.58 -45.88
C GLU A 596 -9.68 -15.92 -45.25
N VAL A 597 -9.40 -17.20 -44.98
CA VAL A 597 -8.07 -17.68 -44.61
C VAL A 597 -7.10 -17.57 -45.79
N GLU A 598 -7.50 -17.96 -47.00
CA GLU A 598 -6.69 -17.80 -48.22
C GLU A 598 -6.42 -16.31 -48.50
N LYS A 599 -7.44 -15.45 -48.40
CA LYS A 599 -7.30 -14.00 -48.49
C LYS A 599 -6.39 -13.43 -47.41
N SER A 600 -6.49 -13.89 -46.17
CA SER A 600 -5.62 -13.46 -45.07
C SER A 600 -4.17 -13.92 -45.30
N GLN A 601 -3.97 -15.12 -45.83
CA GLN A 601 -2.66 -15.66 -46.19
C GLN A 601 -2.04 -14.87 -47.35
N LEU A 602 -2.80 -14.57 -48.41
CA LEU A 602 -2.35 -13.73 -49.53
C LEU A 602 -2.07 -12.27 -49.10
N ILE A 603 -2.87 -11.71 -48.18
CA ILE A 603 -2.60 -10.39 -47.58
C ILE A 603 -1.33 -10.44 -46.74
N LYS A 604 -1.11 -11.50 -45.97
CA LYS A 604 0.13 -11.69 -45.20
C LYS A 604 1.33 -11.77 -46.13
N GLU A 605 1.30 -12.66 -47.13
CA GLU A 605 2.36 -12.80 -48.13
C GLU A 605 2.64 -11.47 -48.84
N LEU A 606 1.62 -10.73 -49.27
CA LEU A 606 1.79 -9.40 -49.88
C LEU A 606 2.48 -8.42 -48.93
N ASN A 607 2.14 -8.42 -47.63
CA ASN A 607 2.79 -7.58 -46.64
C ASN A 607 4.23 -8.03 -46.34
N ASP A 608 4.49 -9.33 -46.31
CA ASP A 608 5.83 -9.91 -46.12
C ASP A 608 6.73 -9.53 -47.33
N TRP A 609 6.26 -9.72 -48.57
CA TRP A 609 6.93 -9.26 -49.80
C TRP A 609 7.17 -7.74 -49.82
N LYS A 610 6.22 -6.95 -49.30
CA LYS A 610 6.34 -5.50 -49.20
C LYS A 610 7.39 -5.08 -48.16
N LEU A 611 7.47 -5.80 -47.04
CA LEU A 611 8.49 -5.60 -46.01
C LEU A 611 9.87 -5.96 -46.57
N GLU A 612 10.02 -7.12 -47.20
CA GLU A 612 11.25 -7.57 -47.84
C GLU A 612 11.73 -6.59 -48.92
N ALA A 613 10.82 -6.07 -49.75
CA ALA A 613 11.13 -5.02 -50.73
C ALA A 613 11.56 -3.69 -50.07
N GLN A 614 11.02 -3.36 -48.88
CA GLN A 614 11.43 -2.18 -48.12
C GLN A 614 12.80 -2.40 -47.45
N GLU A 615 13.09 -3.59 -46.94
CA GLU A 615 14.40 -3.97 -46.40
C GLU A 615 15.48 -3.95 -47.50
N PHE A 616 15.21 -4.53 -48.68
CA PHE A 616 16.10 -4.42 -49.83
C PHE A 616 16.34 -2.97 -50.26
N LYS A 617 15.31 -2.12 -50.19
CA LYS A 617 15.49 -0.69 -50.46
C LYS A 617 16.43 -0.04 -49.43
N ILE A 618 16.18 -0.22 -48.14
CA ILE A 618 17.05 0.33 -47.07
C ILE A 618 18.48 -0.19 -47.23
N ALA A 619 18.66 -1.49 -47.48
CA ALA A 619 19.97 -2.08 -47.73
C ALA A 619 20.66 -1.50 -48.98
N THR A 620 19.91 -1.13 -50.01
CA THR A 620 20.45 -0.45 -51.21
C THR A 620 20.86 0.99 -50.87
N ASP A 621 19.96 1.76 -50.24
CA ASP A 621 20.22 3.14 -49.79
C ASP A 621 21.46 3.21 -48.86
N GLU A 622 21.63 2.23 -47.95
CA GLU A 622 22.83 2.10 -47.10
C GLU A 622 24.12 1.75 -47.86
N LYS A 623 24.01 1.04 -48.99
CA LYS A 623 25.17 0.70 -49.83
C LYS A 623 25.57 1.89 -50.68
N GLU A 624 24.60 2.63 -51.22
CA GLU A 624 24.83 3.92 -51.90
C GLU A 624 25.46 4.95 -50.96
N ALA A 625 24.96 5.09 -49.72
CA ALA A 625 25.58 5.96 -48.71
C ALA A 625 27.05 5.58 -48.42
N ARG A 626 27.35 4.29 -48.27
CA ARG A 626 28.74 3.80 -48.08
C ARG A 626 29.62 4.01 -49.31
N ILE A 627 29.07 3.93 -50.52
CA ILE A 627 29.79 4.26 -51.75
C ILE A 627 30.15 5.76 -51.74
N HIS A 628 29.19 6.64 -51.44
CA HIS A 628 29.45 8.08 -51.37
C HIS A 628 30.45 8.47 -50.26
N GLU A 629 30.45 7.80 -49.11
CA GLU A 629 31.47 7.97 -48.07
C GLU A 629 32.87 7.60 -48.58
N MET A 630 33.00 6.44 -49.24
CA MET A 630 34.26 6.01 -49.85
C MET A 630 34.72 6.97 -50.95
N GLU A 631 33.80 7.47 -51.79
CA GLU A 631 34.09 8.50 -52.78
C GLU A 631 34.57 9.82 -52.15
N THR A 632 34.00 10.25 -51.01
CA THR A 632 34.51 11.44 -50.30
C THR A 632 35.92 11.21 -49.77
N ARG A 633 36.18 10.04 -49.17
CA ARG A 633 37.49 9.69 -48.61
C ARG A 633 38.57 9.55 -49.68
N VAL A 634 38.22 9.02 -50.86
CA VAL A 634 39.14 9.01 -52.02
C VAL A 634 39.49 10.43 -52.44
N ARG A 635 38.50 11.33 -52.58
CA ARG A 635 38.73 12.74 -52.93
C ARG A 635 39.60 13.49 -51.89
N GLU A 636 39.44 13.16 -50.61
CA GLU A 636 40.30 13.71 -49.54
C GLU A 636 41.75 13.22 -49.64
N LEU A 637 41.96 11.91 -49.86
CA LEU A 637 43.28 11.32 -50.05
C LEU A 637 43.97 11.82 -51.34
N GLU A 638 43.21 12.02 -52.42
CA GLU A 638 43.71 12.67 -53.64
C GLU A 638 44.17 14.11 -53.37
N LEU A 639 43.39 14.89 -52.61
CA LEU A 639 43.76 16.24 -52.21
C LEU A 639 44.99 16.27 -51.28
N GLU A 640 45.10 15.33 -50.34
CA GLU A 640 46.30 15.18 -49.50
C GLU A 640 47.53 14.80 -50.32
N ASN A 641 47.40 13.85 -51.25
CA ASN A 641 48.48 13.46 -52.16
C ASN A 641 48.95 14.66 -53.00
N VAL A 642 48.02 15.46 -53.56
CA VAL A 642 48.36 16.71 -54.27
C VAL A 642 49.10 17.70 -53.36
N LYS A 643 48.68 17.88 -52.10
CA LYS A 643 49.40 18.75 -51.14
C LYS A 643 50.82 18.23 -50.86
N LEU A 644 50.98 16.93 -50.60
CA LEU A 644 52.27 16.31 -50.33
C LEU A 644 53.20 16.40 -51.55
N VAL A 645 52.69 16.14 -52.75
CA VAL A 645 53.43 16.33 -54.01
C VAL A 645 53.87 17.78 -54.15
N ASN A 646 52.98 18.76 -53.95
CA ASN A 646 53.33 20.17 -54.02
C ASN A 646 54.46 20.53 -53.02
N THR A 647 54.34 20.16 -51.75
CA THR A 647 55.40 20.37 -50.74
C THR A 647 56.71 19.65 -51.09
N CYS A 648 56.65 18.46 -51.68
CA CYS A 648 57.84 17.77 -52.20
C CYS A 648 58.49 18.52 -53.38
N THR A 649 57.71 19.06 -54.32
CA THR A 649 58.25 19.87 -55.41
C THR A 649 58.85 21.19 -54.93
N GLU A 650 58.28 21.81 -53.89
CA GLU A 650 58.82 23.02 -53.25
C GLU A 650 60.14 22.74 -52.53
N ARG A 651 60.21 21.65 -51.75
CA ARG A 651 61.46 21.19 -51.12
C ARG A 651 62.53 20.85 -52.15
N LEU A 652 62.16 20.22 -53.26
CA LEU A 652 63.08 19.94 -54.37
C LEU A 652 63.59 21.23 -55.03
N ARG A 653 62.73 22.23 -55.20
CA ARG A 653 63.12 23.56 -55.70
C ARG A 653 64.14 24.22 -54.77
N ALA A 654 63.80 24.36 -53.49
CA ALA A 654 64.70 24.94 -52.49
C ALA A 654 66.04 24.20 -52.38
N LEU A 655 66.06 22.87 -52.53
CA LEU A 655 67.29 22.07 -52.56
C LEU A 655 68.14 22.36 -53.81
N ASN A 656 67.52 22.57 -54.97
CA ASN A 656 68.23 22.99 -56.17
C ASN A 656 68.77 24.42 -56.05
N ASP A 657 68.01 25.33 -55.44
CA ASP A 657 68.44 26.72 -55.19
C ASP A 657 69.65 26.75 -54.25
N MET A 658 69.59 26.04 -53.10
CA MET A 658 70.73 25.87 -52.19
C MET A 658 71.95 25.19 -52.85
N LYS A 659 71.72 24.25 -53.78
CA LYS A 659 72.81 23.62 -54.54
C LYS A 659 73.50 24.64 -55.44
N LEU A 660 72.74 25.52 -56.10
CA LEU A 660 73.26 26.55 -56.98
C LEU A 660 73.98 27.66 -56.17
N GLU A 661 73.46 28.04 -55.01
CA GLU A 661 74.14 28.94 -54.07
C GLU A 661 75.46 28.34 -53.55
N LYS A 662 75.46 27.05 -53.17
CA LYS A 662 76.70 26.34 -52.82
C LYS A 662 77.72 26.37 -53.96
N GLU A 663 77.27 26.18 -55.20
CA GLU A 663 78.14 26.19 -56.38
C GLU A 663 78.70 27.60 -56.64
N GLN A 664 77.90 28.65 -56.44
CA GLN A 664 78.36 30.05 -56.46
C GLN A 664 79.41 30.32 -55.36
N LEU A 665 79.14 29.97 -54.10
CA LEU A 665 80.09 30.13 -52.99
C LEU A 665 81.39 29.34 -53.19
N MET A 666 81.33 28.15 -53.78
CA MET A 666 82.52 27.39 -54.17
C MET A 666 83.36 28.13 -55.22
N ASN A 667 82.71 28.74 -56.21
CA ASN A 667 83.38 29.54 -57.23
C ASN A 667 83.97 30.84 -56.64
N GLU A 668 83.28 31.50 -55.73
CA GLU A 668 83.80 32.68 -55.00
C GLU A 668 85.02 32.32 -54.14
N VAL A 669 84.95 31.23 -53.36
CA VAL A 669 86.08 30.74 -52.57
C VAL A 669 87.28 30.39 -53.46
N GLN A 670 87.05 29.77 -54.62
CA GLN A 670 88.10 29.49 -55.60
C GLN A 670 88.68 30.78 -56.21
N GLY A 671 87.85 31.80 -56.44
CA GLY A 671 88.26 33.15 -56.81
C GLY A 671 89.18 33.78 -55.76
N SER A 672 88.73 33.87 -54.51
CA SER A 672 89.52 34.41 -53.40
C SER A 672 90.80 33.62 -53.11
N GLN A 673 90.81 32.29 -53.31
CA GLN A 673 92.04 31.49 -53.24
C GLN A 673 93.03 31.86 -54.35
N SER A 674 92.54 32.17 -55.55
CA SER A 674 93.36 32.61 -56.68
C SER A 674 93.90 34.03 -56.47
N GLU A 675 93.09 34.93 -55.92
CA GLU A 675 93.50 36.27 -55.50
C GLU A 675 94.56 36.22 -54.38
N LEU A 676 94.35 35.38 -53.36
CA LEU A 676 95.33 35.15 -52.29
C LEU A 676 96.64 34.57 -52.81
N ALA A 677 96.60 33.68 -53.82
CA ALA A 677 97.80 33.18 -54.46
C ALA A 677 98.56 34.30 -55.20
N GLY A 678 97.84 35.15 -55.95
CA GLY A 678 98.43 36.34 -56.59
C GLY A 678 99.03 37.32 -55.58
N LEU A 679 98.32 37.61 -54.48
CA LEU A 679 98.83 38.47 -53.41
C LEU A 679 100.07 37.89 -52.70
N ALA A 680 100.16 36.56 -52.61
CA ALA A 680 101.33 35.87 -52.06
C ALA A 680 102.54 35.93 -53.00
N GLU A 681 102.31 35.86 -54.32
CA GLU A 681 103.35 36.11 -55.34
C GLU A 681 103.84 37.58 -55.27
N GLU A 682 102.92 38.55 -55.23
CA GLU A 682 103.25 39.98 -55.05
C GLU A 682 104.03 40.23 -53.74
N PHE A 683 103.68 39.54 -52.65
CA PHE A 683 104.41 39.65 -51.38
C PHE A 683 105.83 39.08 -51.45
N GLU A 684 106.04 37.95 -52.13
CA GLU A 684 107.38 37.37 -52.33
C GLU A 684 108.24 38.22 -53.29
N ASP A 685 107.64 38.86 -54.29
CA ASP A 685 108.32 39.86 -55.13
C ASP A 685 108.68 41.12 -54.32
N LEU A 686 107.76 41.70 -53.55
CA LEU A 686 108.04 42.84 -52.67
C LEU A 686 109.10 42.52 -51.60
N LYS A 687 109.11 41.29 -51.07
CA LYS A 687 110.13 40.79 -50.14
C LYS A 687 111.50 40.65 -50.82
N ARG A 688 111.54 40.32 -52.11
CA ARG A 688 112.76 40.32 -52.93
C ARG A 688 113.28 41.76 -53.11
N ASP A 689 112.40 42.69 -53.47
CA ASP A 689 112.71 44.13 -53.56
C ASP A 689 113.24 44.69 -52.23
N TYR A 690 112.61 44.35 -51.10
CA TYR A 690 113.12 44.74 -49.78
C TYR A 690 114.49 44.14 -49.47
N GLN A 691 114.73 42.87 -49.81
CA GLN A 691 116.05 42.25 -49.63
C GLN A 691 117.11 42.95 -50.50
N ASP A 692 116.79 43.30 -51.74
CA ASP A 692 117.70 44.01 -52.63
C ASP A 692 117.92 45.47 -52.18
N LYS A 693 116.90 46.13 -51.63
CA LYS A 693 117.03 47.44 -50.98
C LYS A 693 117.88 47.38 -49.71
N ILE A 694 117.77 46.31 -48.92
CA ILE A 694 118.64 46.06 -47.76
C ILE A 694 120.09 45.86 -48.20
N LYS A 695 120.36 45.07 -49.25
CA LYS A 695 121.72 44.92 -49.82
C LYS A 695 122.26 46.26 -50.33
N GLU A 696 121.45 47.07 -51.01
CA GLU A 696 121.82 48.41 -51.43
C GLU A 696 122.15 49.31 -50.23
N MET A 697 121.29 49.30 -49.20
CA MET A 697 121.52 50.04 -47.96
C MET A 697 122.79 49.57 -47.25
N GLU A 698 123.05 48.27 -47.11
CA GLU A 698 124.29 47.73 -46.56
C GLU A 698 125.51 48.19 -47.35
N ASN A 699 125.44 48.22 -48.68
CA ASN A 699 126.51 48.78 -49.51
C ASN A 699 126.72 50.28 -49.24
N THR A 700 125.65 51.08 -49.09
CA THR A 700 125.78 52.48 -48.69
C THR A 700 126.31 52.66 -47.26
N VAL A 701 125.90 51.82 -46.31
CA VAL A 701 126.35 51.82 -44.92
C VAL A 701 127.81 51.41 -44.83
N ASN A 702 128.28 50.43 -45.61
CA ASN A 702 129.68 50.05 -45.69
C ASN A 702 130.54 51.20 -46.26
N ARG A 703 130.05 51.90 -47.29
CA ARG A 703 130.67 53.13 -47.81
C ARG A 703 130.73 54.24 -46.75
N LEU A 704 129.62 54.51 -46.06
CA LEU A 704 129.56 55.48 -44.95
C LEU A 704 130.43 55.06 -43.76
N LYS A 705 130.59 53.76 -43.50
CA LYS A 705 131.42 53.21 -42.42
C LYS A 705 132.91 53.34 -42.73
N MET A 706 133.31 53.30 -44.01
CA MET A 706 134.67 53.71 -44.41
C MET A 706 134.89 55.20 -44.20
N GLN A 707 133.93 56.05 -44.56
CA GLN A 707 133.99 57.50 -44.29
C GLN A 707 134.02 57.80 -42.77
N LEU A 708 133.20 57.11 -41.97
CA LEU A 708 133.18 57.23 -40.52
C LEU A 708 134.51 56.80 -39.90
N LYS A 709 135.17 55.74 -40.39
CA LYS A 709 136.52 55.36 -39.93
C LYS A 709 137.57 56.45 -40.20
N SER A 710 137.45 57.19 -41.30
CA SER A 710 138.27 58.39 -41.57
C SER A 710 137.99 59.48 -40.54
N ALA A 711 136.73 59.89 -40.41
CA ALA A 711 136.31 60.94 -39.48
C ALA A 711 136.52 60.56 -37.99
N GLN A 712 136.55 59.27 -37.64
CA GLN A 712 136.79 58.80 -36.28
C GLN A 712 138.28 58.85 -35.91
N ALA A 713 139.20 58.77 -36.87
CA ALA A 713 140.61 59.07 -36.65
C ALA A 713 140.82 60.57 -36.35
N GLU A 714 140.08 61.44 -37.05
CA GLU A 714 140.03 62.89 -36.78
C GLU A 714 139.34 63.20 -35.44
N LEU A 715 138.34 62.41 -35.04
CA LEU A 715 137.57 62.65 -33.81
C LEU A 715 138.29 62.17 -32.53
N GLU A 716 139.07 61.08 -32.55
CA GLU A 716 139.90 60.74 -31.37
C GLU A 716 141.03 61.76 -31.13
N GLN A 717 141.41 62.54 -32.14
CA GLN A 717 142.29 63.71 -31.99
C GLN A 717 141.62 64.86 -31.22
N THR A 718 140.29 64.93 -31.19
CA THR A 718 139.52 65.96 -30.46
C THR A 718 138.91 65.45 -29.15
N ARG A 719 138.67 64.14 -29.00
CA ARG A 719 138.09 63.54 -27.78
C ARG A 719 139.01 63.52 -26.57
N THR A 720 140.32 63.59 -26.77
CA THR A 720 141.29 63.84 -25.69
C THR A 720 141.13 65.21 -25.04
N ALA A 721 140.48 66.18 -25.71
CA ALA A 721 140.27 67.54 -25.20
C ALA A 721 138.97 67.74 -24.40
N LEU A 722 137.99 66.82 -24.49
CA LEU A 722 136.62 67.05 -23.99
C LEU A 722 136.21 66.20 -22.77
N LYS A 723 137.10 65.38 -22.22
CA LYS A 723 136.79 64.37 -21.20
C LYS A 723 136.84 64.93 -19.76
N THR A 724 136.24 66.10 -19.55
CA THR A 724 136.52 66.97 -18.38
C THR A 724 135.28 67.56 -17.68
N MET A 725 134.04 67.11 -17.95
CA MET A 725 132.84 67.71 -17.31
C MET A 725 131.57 66.81 -17.23
N GLU A 726 130.67 67.15 -16.29
CA GLU A 726 129.46 66.44 -15.80
C GLU A 726 128.16 67.29 -16.02
N GLY A 727 126.90 66.88 -15.72
CA GLY A 727 126.28 65.65 -15.17
C GLY A 727 124.88 65.92 -14.55
N SER A 728 124.25 64.91 -13.88
CA SER A 728 122.97 64.99 -13.09
C SER A 728 121.65 65.22 -13.90
N ASP A 729 120.42 64.88 -13.46
CA ASP A 729 119.64 65.36 -12.27
C ASP A 729 118.36 64.48 -11.98
N GLY A 730 117.63 64.71 -10.88
CA GLY A 730 116.57 63.84 -10.33
C GLY A 730 115.21 64.49 -9.93
N HIS A 731 114.58 65.29 -10.80
CA HIS A 731 113.29 65.95 -10.51
C HIS A 731 112.03 65.05 -10.56
N ALA A 732 112.04 63.96 -11.34
CA ALA A 732 110.82 63.21 -11.71
C ALA A 732 110.09 62.51 -10.53
N MET A 733 110.79 62.15 -9.47
CA MET A 733 110.28 61.21 -8.47
C MET A 733 109.22 61.78 -7.51
N LYS A 734 109.09 63.12 -7.40
CA LYS A 734 108.09 63.75 -6.51
C LYS A 734 106.67 63.83 -7.10
N VAL A 735 106.52 63.92 -8.42
CA VAL A 735 105.21 64.12 -9.08
C VAL A 735 104.33 62.87 -8.99
N ALA A 736 104.92 61.69 -9.22
CA ALA A 736 104.21 60.41 -9.23
C ALA A 736 103.47 60.10 -7.92
N VAL A 737 104.04 60.48 -6.76
CA VAL A 737 103.47 60.19 -5.43
C VAL A 737 102.19 60.99 -5.16
N GLY A 738 102.05 62.18 -5.75
CA GLY A 738 100.84 63.01 -5.59
C GLY A 738 99.62 62.41 -6.28
N MET A 739 99.79 61.90 -7.51
CA MET A 739 98.72 61.34 -8.33
C MET A 739 98.10 60.09 -7.69
N GLN A 740 98.92 59.24 -7.07
CA GLN A 740 98.47 57.97 -6.47
C GLN A 740 97.39 58.16 -5.38
N LYS A 741 97.49 59.20 -4.56
CA LYS A 741 96.51 59.45 -3.47
C LYS A 741 95.13 59.86 -4.01
N GLN A 742 95.09 60.60 -5.12
CA GLN A 742 93.83 61.09 -5.70
C GLN A 742 93.04 59.97 -6.40
N ILE A 743 93.75 59.03 -7.04
CA ILE A 743 93.18 57.83 -7.67
C ILE A 743 92.46 56.96 -6.62
N THR A 744 93.09 56.71 -5.47
CA THR A 744 92.50 55.88 -4.40
C THR A 744 91.19 56.46 -3.86
N ALA A 745 91.12 57.78 -3.63
CA ALA A 745 89.91 58.44 -3.14
C ALA A 745 88.75 58.37 -4.16
N LYS A 746 89.05 58.48 -5.47
CA LYS A 746 88.05 58.33 -6.53
C LYS A 746 87.56 56.90 -6.69
N ARG A 747 88.40 55.89 -6.41
CA ARG A 747 88.00 54.47 -6.41
C ARG A 747 86.88 54.19 -5.41
N GLY A 748 87.04 54.63 -4.15
CA GLY A 748 86.01 54.42 -3.12
C GLY A 748 84.67 55.11 -3.42
N GLN A 749 84.65 56.22 -4.16
CA GLN A 749 83.41 56.83 -4.65
C GLN A 749 82.70 55.97 -5.71
N ILE A 750 83.47 55.30 -6.59
CA ILE A 750 82.94 54.41 -7.62
C ILE A 750 82.33 53.16 -6.99
N ASP A 751 82.97 52.55 -6.00
CA ASP A 751 82.51 51.30 -5.37
C ASP A 751 81.15 51.48 -4.66
N VAL A 752 80.92 52.65 -4.03
CA VAL A 752 79.62 53.02 -3.41
C VAL A 752 78.54 53.23 -4.48
N LEU A 753 78.87 53.88 -5.60
CA LEU A 753 77.93 54.08 -6.71
C LEU A 753 77.56 52.75 -7.39
N GLN A 754 78.52 51.86 -7.61
CA GLN A 754 78.27 50.51 -8.15
C GLN A 754 77.35 49.69 -7.26
N SER A 755 77.53 49.77 -5.93
CA SER A 755 76.66 49.10 -4.97
C SER A 755 75.22 49.64 -5.03
N LYS A 756 75.05 50.96 -5.21
CA LYS A 756 73.73 51.59 -5.37
C LYS A 756 73.07 51.28 -6.72
N ILE A 757 73.86 51.15 -7.78
CA ILE A 757 73.37 50.70 -9.10
C ILE A 757 72.81 49.27 -8.98
N LYS A 758 73.56 48.33 -8.41
CA LYS A 758 73.09 46.95 -8.20
C LYS A 758 71.78 46.87 -7.43
N PHE A 759 71.63 47.64 -6.34
CA PHE A 759 70.39 47.69 -5.59
C PHE A 759 69.20 48.20 -6.43
N LEU A 760 69.42 49.17 -7.32
CA LEU A 760 68.38 49.68 -8.23
C LEU A 760 68.08 48.68 -9.37
N GLU A 761 69.06 47.96 -9.88
CA GLU A 761 68.87 46.85 -10.83
C GLU A 761 68.05 45.70 -10.20
N GLU A 762 68.32 45.36 -8.95
CA GLU A 762 67.60 44.33 -8.21
C GLU A 762 66.16 44.77 -7.84
N ALA A 763 65.97 46.05 -7.46
CA ALA A 763 64.65 46.62 -7.24
C ALA A 763 63.82 46.70 -8.53
N THR A 764 64.41 47.12 -9.65
CA THR A 764 63.70 47.22 -10.95
C THR A 764 63.37 45.86 -11.54
N THR A 765 64.25 44.87 -11.41
CA THR A 765 63.96 43.48 -11.84
C THR A 765 62.89 42.83 -10.97
N ASN A 766 62.84 43.09 -9.66
CA ASN A 766 61.76 42.58 -8.81
C ASN A 766 60.42 43.26 -9.11
N ALA A 767 60.38 44.59 -9.29
CA ALA A 767 59.18 45.30 -9.74
C ALA A 767 58.67 44.83 -11.12
N ALA A 768 59.58 44.42 -12.02
CA ALA A 768 59.21 43.85 -13.31
C ALA A 768 58.56 42.46 -13.18
N LYS A 769 59.03 41.61 -12.25
CA LYS A 769 58.40 40.30 -11.94
C LYS A 769 57.01 40.48 -11.33
N GLU A 770 56.86 41.40 -10.37
CA GLU A 770 55.57 41.70 -9.74
C GLU A 770 54.55 42.23 -10.77
N LYS A 771 54.97 43.13 -11.66
CA LYS A 771 54.16 43.60 -12.79
C LYS A 771 53.76 42.50 -13.77
N HIS A 772 54.58 41.45 -13.93
CA HIS A 772 54.24 40.29 -14.75
C HIS A 772 53.16 39.45 -14.08
N TYR A 773 53.37 39.09 -12.81
CA TYR A 773 52.42 38.34 -12.01
C TYR A 773 51.04 39.01 -11.97
N LEU A 774 50.98 40.31 -11.66
CA LEU A 774 49.74 41.09 -11.65
C LEU A 774 49.06 41.16 -13.03
N ARG A 775 49.81 41.07 -14.13
CA ARG A 775 49.23 41.00 -15.48
C ARG A 775 48.59 39.64 -15.74
N GLU A 776 49.28 38.56 -15.38
CA GLU A 776 48.76 37.19 -15.54
C GLU A 776 47.52 36.95 -14.67
N GLU A 777 47.52 37.45 -13.43
CA GLU A 777 46.37 37.38 -12.53
C GLU A 777 45.19 38.21 -13.03
N ASN A 778 45.42 39.43 -13.56
CA ASN A 778 44.39 40.24 -14.18
C ASN A 778 43.84 39.61 -15.48
N SER A 779 44.67 38.91 -16.26
CA SER A 779 44.22 38.13 -17.42
C SER A 779 43.33 36.96 -17.01
N LYS A 780 43.70 36.19 -15.97
CA LYS A 780 42.88 35.09 -15.44
C LYS A 780 41.53 35.59 -14.91
N LEU A 781 41.55 36.64 -14.08
CA LEU A 781 40.33 37.26 -13.55
C LEU A 781 39.44 37.79 -14.69
N SER A 782 40.01 38.37 -15.74
CA SER A 782 39.25 38.81 -16.92
C SER A 782 38.62 37.64 -17.69
N GLU A 783 39.27 36.48 -17.73
CA GLU A 783 38.76 35.27 -18.39
C GLU A 783 37.61 34.66 -17.56
N GLU A 784 37.79 34.51 -16.23
CA GLU A 784 36.74 34.08 -15.30
C GLU A 784 35.51 35.01 -15.34
N LEU A 785 35.71 36.32 -15.35
CA LEU A 785 34.62 37.30 -15.44
C LEU A 785 33.88 37.20 -16.79
N SER A 786 34.59 36.88 -17.88
CA SER A 786 33.97 36.62 -19.18
C SER A 786 33.12 35.34 -19.18
N TYR A 787 33.58 34.27 -18.53
CA TYR A 787 32.86 33.02 -18.37
C TYR A 787 31.59 33.20 -17.53
N VAL A 788 31.71 33.87 -16.38
CA VAL A 788 30.57 34.21 -15.50
C VAL A 788 29.56 35.10 -16.23
N THR A 789 30.02 36.03 -17.07
CA THR A 789 29.13 36.84 -17.92
C THR A 789 28.38 35.98 -18.95
N ALA A 790 29.07 35.05 -19.61
CA ALA A 790 28.47 34.13 -20.57
C ALA A 790 27.39 33.22 -19.93
N GLU A 791 27.69 32.57 -18.80
CA GLU A 791 26.68 31.77 -18.06
C GLU A 791 25.51 32.64 -17.58
N ASN A 792 25.75 33.85 -17.07
CA ASN A 792 24.65 34.77 -16.72
C ASN A 792 23.76 35.12 -17.94
N THR A 793 24.32 35.31 -19.14
CA THR A 793 23.50 35.54 -20.35
C THR A 793 22.70 34.31 -20.77
N LYS A 794 23.25 33.11 -20.59
CA LYS A 794 22.56 31.83 -20.86
C LYS A 794 21.41 31.59 -19.88
N ILE A 795 21.66 31.76 -18.57
CA ILE A 795 20.63 31.68 -17.52
C ILE A 795 19.53 32.73 -17.76
N ALA A 796 19.88 33.95 -18.19
CA ALA A 796 18.89 34.96 -18.53
C ALA A 796 18.00 34.56 -19.74
N ALA A 797 18.57 33.91 -20.76
CA ALA A 797 17.82 33.38 -21.90
C ALA A 797 16.91 32.21 -21.49
N GLU A 798 17.40 31.27 -20.68
CA GLU A 798 16.62 30.15 -20.14
C GLU A 798 15.45 30.65 -19.26
N LEU A 799 15.67 31.66 -18.42
CA LEU A 799 14.63 32.31 -17.62
C LEU A 799 13.54 32.95 -18.49
N GLU A 800 13.89 33.57 -19.62
CA GLU A 800 12.92 34.18 -20.52
C GLU A 800 12.09 33.13 -21.29
N ILE A 801 12.72 32.00 -21.66
CA ILE A 801 12.00 30.82 -22.18
C ILE A 801 11.00 30.31 -21.13
N LEU A 802 11.41 30.13 -19.88
CA LEU A 802 10.53 29.68 -18.79
C LEU A 802 9.37 30.66 -18.52
N ARG A 803 9.62 31.97 -18.54
CA ARG A 803 8.54 33.00 -18.46
C ARG A 803 7.55 32.90 -19.61
N SER A 804 8.02 32.65 -20.84
CA SER A 804 7.14 32.47 -21.99
C SER A 804 6.25 31.22 -21.85
N GLN A 805 6.78 30.15 -21.25
CA GLN A 805 6.02 28.93 -20.97
C GLN A 805 4.99 29.13 -19.85
N ASP A 806 5.38 29.77 -18.73
CA ASP A 806 4.46 30.13 -17.64
C ASP A 806 3.31 31.01 -18.14
N LYS A 807 3.60 32.02 -18.97
CA LYS A 807 2.56 32.84 -19.61
C LYS A 807 1.59 32.01 -20.45
N ARG A 808 2.11 31.11 -21.31
CA ARG A 808 1.29 30.21 -22.14
C ARG A 808 0.44 29.25 -21.29
N LEU A 809 0.95 28.77 -20.16
CA LEU A 809 0.23 27.92 -19.22
C LEU A 809 -0.88 28.71 -18.50
N LYS A 810 -0.62 29.94 -18.06
CA LYS A 810 -1.63 30.84 -17.47
C LYS A 810 -2.75 31.16 -18.47
N GLU A 811 -2.42 31.43 -19.72
CA GLU A 811 -3.41 31.61 -20.79
C GLU A 811 -4.21 30.34 -21.11
N LYS A 812 -3.65 29.14 -20.89
CA LYS A 812 -4.38 27.88 -21.01
C LYS A 812 -5.30 27.64 -19.81
N LEU A 813 -4.82 27.93 -18.59
CA LEU A 813 -5.61 27.85 -17.36
C LEU A 813 -6.84 28.75 -17.42
N SER A 814 -6.69 30.03 -17.78
CA SER A 814 -7.84 30.95 -17.89
C SER A 814 -8.87 30.53 -18.95
N LYS A 815 -8.42 29.88 -20.04
CA LYS A 815 -9.33 29.27 -21.05
C LYS A 815 -10.06 28.04 -20.51
N MET A 816 -9.42 27.23 -19.67
CA MET A 816 -10.06 26.07 -19.03
C MET A 816 -11.01 26.49 -17.92
N GLU A 817 -10.65 27.50 -17.13
CA GLU A 817 -11.48 28.11 -16.08
C GLU A 817 -12.76 28.72 -16.66
N THR A 818 -12.65 29.57 -17.70
CA THR A 818 -13.83 30.12 -18.40
C THR A 818 -14.68 29.06 -19.10
N ALA A 819 -14.10 27.95 -19.56
CA ALA A 819 -14.86 26.81 -20.08
C ALA A 819 -15.60 26.04 -18.97
N LEU A 820 -14.98 25.90 -17.80
CA LEU A 820 -15.58 25.26 -16.62
C LEU A 820 -16.72 26.09 -16.03
N ASP A 821 -16.56 27.42 -15.95
CA ASP A 821 -17.64 28.33 -15.56
C ASP A 821 -18.83 28.19 -16.52
N LYS A 822 -18.57 28.20 -17.83
CA LYS A 822 -19.61 28.02 -18.85
C LYS A 822 -20.32 26.67 -18.74
N ALA A 823 -19.57 25.59 -18.51
CA ALA A 823 -20.15 24.26 -18.28
C ALA A 823 -20.99 24.21 -16.99
N SER A 824 -20.56 24.92 -15.94
CA SER A 824 -21.28 25.01 -14.66
C SER A 824 -22.60 25.76 -14.82
N VAL A 825 -22.63 26.86 -15.60
CA VAL A 825 -23.86 27.57 -15.96
C VAL A 825 -24.80 26.67 -16.77
N GLN A 826 -24.29 25.96 -17.79
CA GLN A 826 -25.09 25.03 -18.59
C GLN A 826 -25.66 23.88 -17.74
N PHE A 827 -24.90 23.37 -16.76
CA PHE A 827 -25.39 22.35 -15.84
C PHE A 827 -26.54 22.87 -14.96
N ALA A 828 -26.42 24.10 -14.45
CA ALA A 828 -27.50 24.75 -13.69
C ALA A 828 -28.76 25.00 -14.55
N GLU A 829 -28.60 25.40 -15.82
CA GLU A 829 -29.71 25.51 -16.78
C GLU A 829 -30.39 24.15 -17.04
N CYS A 830 -29.63 23.09 -17.28
CA CYS A 830 -30.16 21.74 -17.45
C CYS A 830 -30.91 21.26 -16.20
N GLN A 831 -30.37 21.50 -15.01
CA GLN A 831 -31.02 21.12 -13.75
C GLN A 831 -32.34 21.89 -13.53
N CYS A 832 -32.38 23.18 -13.91
CA CYS A 832 -33.60 23.98 -13.89
C CYS A 832 -34.68 23.40 -14.85
N ILE A 833 -34.30 23.04 -16.08
CA ILE A 833 -35.20 22.42 -17.05
C ILE A 833 -35.77 21.10 -16.52
N ILE A 834 -34.92 20.23 -15.94
CA ILE A 834 -35.35 18.95 -15.35
C ILE A 834 -36.36 19.19 -14.23
N GLN A 835 -36.08 20.10 -13.29
CA GLN A 835 -37.02 20.45 -12.21
C GLN A 835 -38.36 20.98 -12.76
N CYS A 836 -38.35 21.78 -13.83
CA CYS A 836 -39.58 22.24 -14.48
C CYS A 836 -40.37 21.09 -15.12
N GLN A 837 -39.71 20.13 -15.75
CA GLN A 837 -40.33 18.92 -16.32
C GLN A 837 -40.90 18.00 -15.25
N GLU A 838 -40.17 17.76 -14.15
CA GLU A 838 -40.64 16.99 -13.00
C GLU A 838 -41.87 17.61 -12.34
N GLN A 839 -41.86 18.94 -12.15
CA GLN A 839 -43.04 19.66 -11.66
C GLN A 839 -44.23 19.56 -12.62
N ALA A 840 -44.01 19.65 -13.94
CA ALA A 840 -45.07 19.48 -14.92
C ALA A 840 -45.64 18.06 -14.91
N ALA A 841 -44.79 17.03 -14.86
CA ALA A 841 -45.20 15.63 -14.73
C ALA A 841 -45.98 15.38 -13.44
N MET A 842 -45.57 15.98 -12.32
CA MET A 842 -46.30 15.90 -11.05
C MET A 842 -47.67 16.59 -11.14
N ARG A 843 -47.77 17.78 -11.78
CA ARG A 843 -49.06 18.43 -12.06
C ARG A 843 -49.97 17.56 -12.91
N PHE A 844 -49.47 16.95 -13.99
CA PHE A 844 -50.27 16.04 -14.83
C PHE A 844 -50.75 14.80 -14.06
N ARG A 845 -49.90 14.21 -13.21
CA ARG A 845 -50.30 13.07 -12.34
C ARG A 845 -51.37 13.48 -11.34
N LEU A 846 -51.25 14.65 -10.73
CA LEU A 846 -52.27 15.19 -9.83
C LEU A 846 -53.59 15.48 -10.56
N GLN A 847 -53.53 16.11 -11.74
CA GLN A 847 -54.71 16.38 -12.57
C GLN A 847 -55.42 15.08 -12.96
N HIS A 848 -54.71 14.08 -13.49
CA HIS A 848 -55.27 12.76 -13.79
C HIS A 848 -55.87 12.08 -12.55
N THR A 849 -55.27 12.25 -11.37
CA THR A 849 -55.81 11.71 -10.11
C THR A 849 -57.07 12.44 -9.65
N LEU A 850 -57.28 13.70 -10.07
CA LEU A 850 -58.52 14.45 -9.86
C LEU A 850 -59.58 14.10 -10.91
N ASP A 851 -59.21 13.95 -12.18
CA ASP A 851 -60.14 13.63 -13.28
C ASP A 851 -60.70 12.20 -13.18
N VAL A 852 -60.02 11.30 -12.46
CA VAL A 852 -60.45 9.91 -12.18
C VAL A 852 -61.35 9.81 -10.93
N LYS A 853 -61.52 10.90 -10.15
CA LYS A 853 -62.35 10.96 -8.93
C LYS A 853 -63.69 11.63 -9.16
#